data_AF-A0AAD9U9N7-F1
#
_entry.id   AF-A0AAD9U9N7-F1
#
_cell.length_a   1.000
_cell.length_b   1.000
_cell.length_c   1.000
_cell.angle_alpha   90.00
_cell.angle_beta   90.00
_cell.angle_gamma   90.00
#
_symmetry.space_group_name_H-M   'P 1'
#
loop_
_entity.id
_entity.type
_entity.pdbx_description
1 polymer ?
#
loop_
_entity_poly.entity_id
_entity_poly.type
_entity_poly.pdbx_seq_one_letter_code
_entity_poly.pdbx_strand_id
1 'polypeptide(L)'
;MDNYPHQKPYPYRYQPPPPGYGLLPPPPPPPPPMADPYNQPPPPPAYQYPYNHPQPYPPPASAAASPPYPPSAPPPPPPQASHSHSGPLDYHHHHRQQYPPPHHSAPLSGPLDYHYRPPTQTNSGQIPYPYSRPTSPPVSVSTPPEPPLQKHGSFQYDPSHYYYSQPPESSQELQSRVSGLADHHSHDSMSSIGIDSSPNVKDNNPSYPSLYPPVDDLLRNTHLSDNYNGKNSFNHSSAPASPPEPSVPPLPSVWNHQGSNLSIHGGHYRYASDSSLPSWEGASGHSGFSHSSSFSDAEYSRNMQIVPVQKGSLKVLLLHGNLDVWVYSAKNLPNMDMFHKTLGDMFGRFADNVGSKIEGPMGSKITSDPYVTISVASTVVGRTFVISNSENPVWQQHFYVPVAHNAAEVHFLVKDSDVVGSELIGVVSIPVEQIYSGAKVEGTFPVLNNGRKQCKPGAVLSISIQYTPMINLSVYHQGVGAGPDYIGVPGTYFPLRKGGSVTLYQDAHVPDGSLPNLMLDRGIPYVHGKCWFDIFDAIRQARRLIYITGWSVWHKVRLVRDAGPALDCTLGELLRSKSQEGVRVLLLIWDDPTSRSILGYKTDGVMATHDEETRRFFKHSSVQVLLCPRTAGKRHSWIKQKEVGTIYTHHQKSVIVDADAGNNYRKIIAFVGGLDLCDGRYDTPDHPVFRTLETVHKDDYHNPTYTGSTAGCPREPWHDLHSKIDGPAAYDVLTNFEERWLKASKPQGIKKLKKSYDDSLLRIDRISDIVSASDAPSISDNDPESWHVQIFRSIDSNSVRGFPKDPKEATSKNLMCGKNVLIDMSIHTAYVKAIRSAQHYIYIENQYFIGSSYNWGSYKELGANNLIPMEIALKIAEKIRANERFAAYIVIPMWPEGVPTGAATQRILFWQKQTMQMMYETIYKALVEVGLEDAFSPQDYLNFFCLGNREVVDRRGGSSTGPPFPANTPQALSQKSRRFMIYVHSKGMIIDDEYVILGSANINQRSMEGTRDTEIAMGAYQPQHTWAWKQSNPYGQIYGYRMSLWAEHLGGIEDSFRAPESLECVRRVRTLGELNWKQFAAEDVTEMRGHLLKYPVEVDRKGKVRSLPGYETFPDVGGNIVGSFFAIQENLTI
;
A
#
# COMPACT_ATOMS: atom_id res chain seq x y z
N MET A 1 33.75 -17.75 -62.19
CA MET A 1 34.78 -17.97 -63.21
C MET A 1 34.22 -18.94 -64.23
N ASP A 2 33.94 -18.63 -65.49
CA ASP A 2 33.77 -17.36 -66.26
C ASP A 2 32.76 -17.69 -67.41
N ASN A 3 32.29 -16.82 -68.32
CA ASN A 3 32.90 -15.65 -68.95
C ASN A 3 31.85 -14.73 -69.67
N TYR A 4 32.31 -13.59 -70.20
CA TYR A 4 31.60 -12.64 -71.09
C TYR A 4 31.69 -13.07 -72.59
N PRO A 5 31.16 -12.35 -73.62
CA PRO A 5 30.38 -11.08 -73.64
C PRO A 5 29.13 -11.01 -74.58
N HIS A 6 28.39 -9.87 -74.51
CA HIS A 6 27.85 -9.02 -75.61
C HIS A 6 26.34 -8.63 -75.69
N GLN A 7 26.15 -7.31 -75.89
CA GLN A 7 25.02 -6.56 -76.53
C GLN A 7 23.71 -6.25 -75.75
N LYS A 8 22.97 -5.25 -76.28
CA LYS A 8 21.77 -4.53 -75.77
C LYS A 8 20.65 -4.59 -76.86
N PRO A 9 19.46 -3.92 -76.78
CA PRO A 9 18.78 -3.16 -75.70
C PRO A 9 17.25 -3.47 -75.50
N TYR A 10 16.60 -2.79 -74.52
CA TYR A 10 15.20 -2.27 -74.38
C TYR A 10 14.05 -2.61 -75.40
N PRO A 11 12.72 -2.36 -75.12
CA PRO A 11 11.95 -2.16 -73.85
C PRO A 11 10.48 -2.76 -73.81
N TYR A 12 9.68 -2.42 -72.77
CA TYR A 12 8.21 -2.14 -72.74
C TYR A 12 7.08 -3.23 -72.61
N ARG A 13 6.20 -3.02 -71.60
CA ARG A 13 4.69 -2.99 -71.56
C ARG A 13 3.75 -4.24 -71.68
N TYR A 14 2.95 -4.43 -70.60
CA TYR A 14 1.46 -4.62 -70.52
C TYR A 14 0.74 -5.96 -70.82
N GLN A 15 -0.54 -6.02 -70.38
CA GLN A 15 -1.55 -7.11 -70.35
C GLN A 15 -2.48 -7.07 -71.62
N PRO A 16 -3.63 -7.80 -71.80
CA PRO A 16 -4.39 -8.72 -70.92
C PRO A 16 -4.86 -10.10 -71.57
N PRO A 17 -6.15 -10.54 -71.70
CA PRO A 17 -6.59 -11.93 -71.37
C PRO A 17 -7.40 -12.62 -72.53
N PRO A 18 -8.45 -13.47 -72.30
CA PRO A 18 -8.64 -14.70 -71.49
C PRO A 18 -8.64 -15.94 -72.45
N PRO A 19 -9.64 -16.88 -72.53
CA PRO A 19 -10.39 -17.69 -71.53
C PRO A 19 -10.26 -19.24 -71.74
N GLY A 20 -11.00 -20.09 -70.99
CA GLY A 20 -11.29 -21.49 -71.40
C GLY A 20 -11.63 -22.50 -70.29
N TYR A 21 -12.85 -23.06 -70.30
CA TYR A 21 -13.42 -24.01 -69.32
C TYR A 21 -12.71 -25.38 -69.19
N GLY A 22 -12.74 -25.96 -67.98
CA GLY A 22 -12.50 -27.39 -67.74
C GLY A 22 -12.69 -27.80 -66.26
N LEU A 23 -13.63 -28.71 -65.98
CA LEU A 23 -13.91 -29.22 -64.62
C LEU A 23 -13.12 -30.50 -64.31
N LEU A 24 -12.44 -30.55 -63.16
CA LEU A 24 -11.93 -31.77 -62.52
C LEU A 24 -12.12 -31.68 -60.99
N PRO A 25 -12.30 -32.81 -60.29
CA PRO A 25 -12.60 -32.83 -58.86
C PRO A 25 -11.37 -32.52 -57.98
N PRO A 26 -11.56 -32.07 -56.72
CA PRO A 26 -10.46 -31.88 -55.79
C PRO A 26 -9.81 -33.22 -55.37
N PRO A 27 -8.49 -33.22 -55.06
CA PRO A 27 -7.81 -34.40 -54.54
C PRO A 27 -8.27 -34.73 -53.10
N PRO A 28 -8.10 -35.99 -52.65
CA PRO A 28 -8.40 -36.38 -51.28
C PRO A 28 -7.47 -35.67 -50.27
N PRO A 29 -7.91 -35.44 -49.02
CA PRO A 29 -7.08 -34.85 -47.97
C PRO A 29 -5.91 -35.76 -47.59
N PRO A 30 -4.78 -35.20 -47.10
CA PRO A 30 -3.66 -35.98 -46.60
C PRO A 30 -4.04 -36.78 -45.34
N PRO A 31 -3.37 -37.91 -45.06
CA PRO A 31 -3.60 -38.68 -43.84
C PRO A 31 -3.17 -37.88 -42.59
N PRO A 32 -3.78 -38.15 -41.42
CA PRO A 32 -3.37 -37.51 -40.17
C PRO A 32 -1.94 -37.93 -39.76
N PRO A 33 -1.20 -37.06 -39.04
CA PRO A 33 0.12 -37.41 -38.53
C PRO A 33 0.06 -38.57 -37.52
N MET A 34 1.09 -39.42 -37.50
CA MET A 34 1.20 -40.48 -36.51
C MET A 34 1.41 -39.93 -35.10
N ALA A 35 0.89 -40.63 -34.09
CA ALA A 35 1.12 -40.31 -32.69
C ALA A 35 2.52 -40.76 -32.23
N ASP A 36 3.13 -39.95 -31.36
CA ASP A 36 4.42 -40.22 -30.72
C ASP A 36 4.24 -41.20 -29.53
N PRO A 37 4.94 -42.34 -29.47
CA PRO A 37 4.63 -43.43 -28.52
C PRO A 37 5.09 -43.21 -27.06
N TYR A 38 5.31 -41.98 -26.61
CA TYR A 38 5.77 -41.65 -25.25
C TYR A 38 4.84 -40.72 -24.45
N ASN A 39 3.55 -41.08 -24.31
CA ASN A 39 2.71 -40.51 -23.25
C ASN A 39 1.46 -41.34 -22.91
N GLN A 40 1.51 -42.15 -21.83
CA GLN A 40 0.32 -42.61 -21.09
C GLN A 40 0.65 -42.79 -19.59
N PRO A 41 -0.27 -42.43 -18.66
CA PRO A 41 -0.07 -42.60 -17.23
C PRO A 41 -0.36 -44.04 -16.75
N PRO A 42 0.26 -44.49 -15.64
CA PRO A 42 0.02 -45.82 -15.07
C PRO A 42 -1.33 -45.90 -14.32
N PRO A 43 -2.02 -47.06 -14.34
CA PRO A 43 -3.26 -47.28 -13.58
C PRO A 43 -3.00 -47.53 -12.07
N PRO A 44 -4.01 -47.29 -11.20
CA PRO A 44 -3.87 -47.47 -9.75
C PRO A 44 -3.88 -48.96 -9.32
N PRO A 45 -3.11 -49.35 -8.29
CA PRO A 45 -3.09 -50.72 -7.79
C PRO A 45 -4.31 -51.01 -6.88
N ALA A 46 -5.08 -52.05 -7.21
CA ALA A 46 -6.15 -52.58 -6.37
C ALA A 46 -5.64 -53.70 -5.44
N TYR A 47 -6.17 -53.76 -4.22
CA TYR A 47 -5.86 -54.81 -3.23
C TYR A 47 -6.52 -56.15 -3.58
N GLN A 48 -5.78 -57.26 -3.44
CA GLN A 48 -6.33 -58.54 -2.94
C GLN A 48 -5.23 -59.53 -2.47
N TYR A 49 -5.54 -60.29 -1.42
CA TYR A 49 -4.74 -61.42 -0.88
C TYR A 49 -5.21 -62.76 -1.49
N PRO A 50 -4.38 -63.82 -1.49
CA PRO A 50 -4.61 -64.90 -0.51
C PRO A 50 -3.35 -65.57 0.08
N TYR A 51 -3.57 -66.50 1.02
CA TYR A 51 -2.60 -67.19 1.90
C TYR A 51 -1.79 -68.34 1.26
N ASN A 52 -0.58 -68.61 1.79
CA ASN A 52 -0.28 -69.87 2.51
C ASN A 52 1.05 -69.89 3.31
N HIS A 53 1.18 -70.86 4.22
CA HIS A 53 2.26 -71.06 5.22
C HIS A 53 3.13 -72.32 4.89
N PRO A 54 4.25 -72.70 5.59
CA PRO A 54 4.56 -72.50 7.03
C PRO A 54 6.04 -72.21 7.48
N GLN A 55 6.18 -72.16 8.82
CA GLN A 55 7.29 -72.06 9.81
C GLN A 55 8.55 -72.96 9.61
N PRO A 56 9.73 -72.78 10.32
CA PRO A 56 9.86 -72.47 11.78
C PRO A 56 11.01 -71.58 12.37
N TYR A 57 10.78 -71.22 13.65
CA TYR A 57 11.61 -70.65 14.76
C TYR A 57 12.93 -71.39 15.13
N PRO A 58 13.76 -71.04 16.18
CA PRO A 58 13.63 -70.07 17.33
C PRO A 58 14.92 -69.20 17.56
N PRO A 59 15.36 -68.72 18.77
CA PRO A 59 14.79 -68.51 20.15
C PRO A 59 15.08 -67.07 20.73
N PRO A 60 15.11 -66.79 22.06
CA PRO A 60 14.18 -67.03 23.20
C PRO A 60 13.67 -65.70 23.87
N ALA A 61 13.00 -65.76 25.03
CA ALA A 61 12.40 -64.58 25.73
C ALA A 61 12.31 -64.69 27.28
N SER A 62 12.08 -63.55 27.96
CA SER A 62 11.50 -63.39 29.34
C SER A 62 11.26 -61.88 29.63
N ALA A 63 10.04 -61.34 29.79
CA ALA A 63 9.07 -61.45 30.92
C ALA A 63 9.53 -60.68 32.20
N ALA A 64 8.71 -59.91 32.95
CA ALA A 64 7.25 -59.63 32.95
C ALA A 64 6.99 -58.08 33.12
N ALA A 65 5.97 -57.45 33.74
CA ALA A 65 4.84 -57.81 34.63
C ALA A 65 3.69 -56.74 34.63
N SER A 66 2.72 -56.82 35.56
CA SER A 66 1.55 -55.93 35.85
C SER A 66 1.00 -56.31 37.27
N PRO A 67 -0.14 -55.83 37.87
CA PRO A 67 -1.25 -54.92 37.47
C PRO A 67 -1.54 -53.84 38.60
N PRO A 68 -2.77 -53.31 38.92
CA PRO A 68 -4.11 -53.34 38.30
C PRO A 68 -4.93 -51.99 38.21
N TYR A 69 -6.09 -52.07 37.55
CA TYR A 69 -7.26 -51.14 37.49
C TYR A 69 -8.42 -51.67 38.41
N PRO A 70 -9.71 -51.21 38.45
CA PRO A 70 -10.53 -50.33 37.57
C PRO A 70 -11.44 -49.33 38.36
N PRO A 71 -12.61 -48.82 37.89
CA PRO A 71 -13.28 -48.75 36.56
C PRO A 71 -13.53 -47.25 36.14
N SER A 72 -14.46 -46.76 35.30
CA SER A 72 -15.57 -47.17 34.38
C SER A 72 -15.73 -46.01 33.33
N ALA A 73 -16.65 -45.88 32.35
CA ALA A 73 -17.93 -46.48 31.96
C ALA A 73 -18.15 -46.33 30.41
N PRO A 74 -19.19 -46.91 29.76
CA PRO A 74 -19.29 -46.95 28.28
C PRO A 74 -20.27 -45.94 27.63
N PRO A 75 -20.13 -45.67 26.30
CA PRO A 75 -21.06 -44.88 25.50
C PRO A 75 -22.25 -45.68 24.91
N PRO A 76 -23.34 -45.02 24.45
CA PRO A 76 -24.52 -45.66 23.85
C PRO A 76 -24.37 -46.05 22.35
N PRO A 77 -25.26 -46.92 21.82
CA PRO A 77 -25.10 -47.56 20.50
C PRO A 77 -25.79 -46.84 19.31
N PRO A 78 -25.45 -47.21 18.05
CA PRO A 78 -26.14 -46.73 16.85
C PRO A 78 -27.44 -47.51 16.54
N PRO A 79 -28.43 -46.89 15.85
CA PRO A 79 -29.63 -47.59 15.39
C PRO A 79 -29.42 -48.32 14.04
N GLN A 80 -29.84 -49.59 13.98
CA GLN A 80 -30.04 -50.35 12.73
C GLN A 80 -31.42 -50.99 12.70
N ALA A 81 -32.17 -50.75 11.61
CA ALA A 81 -33.09 -51.68 10.94
C ALA A 81 -33.42 -51.05 9.56
N SER A 82 -33.17 -51.61 8.37
CA SER A 82 -33.09 -52.99 7.85
C SER A 82 -34.43 -53.63 7.46
N HIS A 83 -34.36 -54.45 6.40
CA HIS A 83 -35.44 -55.14 5.66
C HIS A 83 -36.15 -54.29 4.58
N SER A 84 -36.35 -54.79 3.36
CA SER A 84 -35.85 -56.04 2.73
C SER A 84 -36.11 -56.07 1.21
N HIS A 85 -35.25 -56.75 0.44
CA HIS A 85 -35.51 -57.59 -0.77
C HIS A 85 -36.46 -57.09 -1.89
N SER A 86 -36.23 -57.35 -3.19
CA SER A 86 -35.26 -58.20 -3.90
C SER A 86 -35.32 -57.98 -5.42
N GLY A 87 -34.21 -58.30 -6.12
CA GLY A 87 -34.26 -58.83 -7.49
C GLY A 87 -34.11 -57.81 -8.64
N PRO A 88 -33.37 -58.15 -9.72
CA PRO A 88 -33.19 -57.30 -10.90
C PRO A 88 -34.03 -57.76 -12.11
N LEU A 89 -34.08 -56.94 -13.17
CA LEU A 89 -33.94 -57.38 -14.58
C LEU A 89 -33.78 -56.17 -15.52
N ASP A 90 -32.97 -56.35 -16.57
CA ASP A 90 -32.81 -55.40 -17.68
C ASP A 90 -34.00 -55.44 -18.66
N TYR A 91 -34.26 -54.35 -19.42
CA TYR A 91 -34.05 -54.33 -20.89
C TYR A 91 -34.44 -52.99 -21.57
N HIS A 92 -33.56 -52.53 -22.48
CA HIS A 92 -33.76 -51.78 -23.74
C HIS A 92 -34.78 -50.62 -23.97
N HIS A 93 -34.19 -49.53 -24.49
CA HIS A 93 -34.50 -48.78 -25.74
C HIS A 93 -35.66 -47.76 -25.89
N HIS A 94 -35.19 -46.52 -26.13
CA HIS A 94 -35.49 -45.62 -27.27
C HIS A 94 -36.83 -44.85 -27.40
N HIS A 95 -36.64 -43.64 -27.99
CA HIS A 95 -37.59 -42.87 -28.83
C HIS A 95 -38.79 -42.21 -28.12
N ARG A 96 -39.25 -41.01 -28.52
CA ARG A 96 -38.65 -39.92 -29.33
C ARG A 96 -39.43 -38.61 -29.06
N GLN A 97 -38.89 -37.46 -29.47
CA GLN A 97 -39.58 -36.22 -29.95
C GLN A 97 -41.10 -36.08 -29.67
N GLN A 98 -41.61 -34.95 -29.14
CA GLN A 98 -41.67 -33.66 -29.87
C GLN A 98 -42.00 -32.42 -28.97
N TYR A 99 -41.94 -31.21 -29.56
CA TYR A 99 -42.30 -29.90 -28.99
C TYR A 99 -43.76 -29.47 -29.39
N PRO A 100 -44.23 -28.20 -29.25
CA PRO A 100 -44.74 -27.53 -28.06
C PRO A 100 -46.25 -27.09 -28.18
N PRO A 101 -46.67 -25.82 -27.98
CA PRO A 101 -47.34 -25.20 -26.80
C PRO A 101 -48.87 -24.92 -27.12
N PRO A 102 -49.57 -23.81 -26.74
CA PRO A 102 -49.48 -22.79 -25.66
C PRO A 102 -50.83 -22.50 -24.90
N HIS A 103 -50.85 -21.45 -24.04
CA HIS A 103 -51.97 -20.56 -23.64
C HIS A 103 -52.89 -20.80 -22.40
N HIS A 104 -52.92 -19.74 -21.56
CA HIS A 104 -54.00 -19.11 -20.77
C HIS A 104 -55.13 -19.92 -20.08
N SER A 105 -55.28 -19.73 -18.76
CA SER A 105 -56.25 -18.76 -18.18
C SER A 105 -56.22 -18.74 -16.63
N ALA A 106 -56.87 -17.75 -16.01
CA ALA A 106 -57.15 -17.62 -14.57
C ALA A 106 -58.70 -17.56 -14.38
N PRO A 107 -59.33 -17.71 -13.18
CA PRO A 107 -59.11 -16.81 -12.03
C PRO A 107 -59.41 -17.34 -10.59
N LEU A 108 -59.21 -16.46 -9.59
CA LEU A 108 -59.99 -16.26 -8.33
C LEU A 108 -60.46 -17.47 -7.47
N SER A 109 -59.94 -17.58 -6.24
CA SER A 109 -60.71 -17.55 -4.95
C SER A 109 -59.86 -17.88 -3.71
N GLY A 110 -60.36 -17.54 -2.52
CA GLY A 110 -59.91 -17.97 -1.17
C GLY A 110 -61.12 -17.90 -0.21
N PRO A 111 -60.99 -17.87 1.13
CA PRO A 111 -59.79 -17.94 2.01
C PRO A 111 -59.96 -19.02 3.13
N LEU A 112 -59.35 -18.81 4.32
CA LEU A 112 -59.56 -19.54 5.62
C LEU A 112 -58.84 -20.93 5.72
N ASP A 113 -58.34 -21.44 6.87
CA ASP A 113 -58.22 -20.90 8.25
C ASP A 113 -57.22 -21.73 9.14
N TYR A 114 -57.05 -21.34 10.42
CA TYR A 114 -56.40 -22.05 11.57
C TYR A 114 -54.87 -22.34 11.51
N HIS A 115 -54.07 -22.35 12.60
CA HIS A 115 -54.05 -21.65 13.92
C HIS A 115 -52.88 -22.20 14.78
N TYR A 116 -52.10 -21.38 15.50
CA TYR A 116 -51.91 -21.48 16.98
C TYR A 116 -51.07 -20.33 17.59
N ARG A 117 -51.07 -20.27 18.94
CA ARG A 117 -50.58 -19.15 19.78
C ARG A 117 -49.21 -19.42 20.45
N PRO A 118 -48.42 -18.36 20.74
CA PRO A 118 -47.54 -18.30 21.91
C PRO A 118 -48.30 -17.86 23.19
N PRO A 119 -47.80 -18.13 24.41
CA PRO A 119 -48.44 -17.73 25.66
C PRO A 119 -48.21 -16.26 26.05
N THR A 120 -49.27 -15.63 26.58
CA THR A 120 -49.31 -14.31 27.26
C THR A 120 -49.17 -14.46 28.79
N GLN A 121 -49.16 -13.43 29.65
CA GLN A 121 -49.35 -11.97 29.47
C GLN A 121 -48.22 -11.18 30.19
N THR A 122 -48.27 -10.20 31.12
CA THR A 122 -49.23 -9.34 31.90
C THR A 122 -48.31 -8.35 32.65
N ASN A 123 -48.59 -7.12 33.10
CA ASN A 123 -49.61 -6.05 32.96
C ASN A 123 -49.07 -4.87 33.85
N SER A 124 -49.53 -3.62 33.93
CA SER A 124 -50.33 -2.66 33.12
C SER A 124 -50.42 -1.35 33.95
N GLY A 125 -50.46 -0.11 33.45
CA GLY A 125 -50.55 0.39 32.07
C GLY A 125 -51.09 1.84 32.04
N GLN A 126 -51.59 2.29 30.88
CA GLN A 126 -52.40 3.51 30.60
C GLN A 126 -51.69 4.90 30.73
N ILE A 127 -51.60 5.75 29.68
CA ILE A 127 -52.61 6.46 28.81
C ILE A 127 -53.06 7.80 29.46
N PRO A 128 -53.31 8.91 28.73
CA PRO A 128 -53.64 9.09 27.29
C PRO A 128 -52.60 9.95 26.50
N TYR A 129 -52.79 10.63 25.35
CA TYR A 129 -53.94 11.11 24.51
C TYR A 129 -53.56 11.12 22.99
N PRO A 130 -54.33 11.68 22.00
CA PRO A 130 -54.40 11.10 20.64
C PRO A 130 -53.94 11.99 19.45
N TYR A 131 -53.95 11.41 18.24
CA TYR A 131 -53.99 12.12 16.96
C TYR A 131 -55.14 11.63 16.07
N SER A 132 -55.73 12.54 15.29
CA SER A 132 -56.86 12.28 14.36
C SER A 132 -56.49 12.59 12.91
N ARG A 133 -57.18 11.95 11.95
CA ARG A 133 -56.91 12.02 10.50
C ARG A 133 -58.14 12.51 9.71
N PRO A 134 -57.99 13.41 8.73
CA PRO A 134 -58.97 13.60 7.64
C PRO A 134 -58.44 13.10 6.27
N THR A 135 -59.28 13.14 5.23
CA THR A 135 -59.05 12.43 3.95
C THR A 135 -59.49 13.21 2.70
N SER A 136 -58.78 13.02 1.57
CA SER A 136 -59.18 13.38 0.18
C SER A 136 -59.21 14.88 -0.16
N PRO A 137 -59.29 15.34 -1.44
CA PRO A 137 -59.33 14.63 -2.73
C PRO A 137 -58.21 15.07 -3.74
N PRO A 138 -58.18 14.60 -5.01
CA PRO A 138 -57.19 15.02 -6.03
C PRO A 138 -57.71 16.01 -7.10
N VAL A 139 -56.83 16.83 -7.72
CA VAL A 139 -56.90 17.38 -9.10
C VAL A 139 -55.60 18.15 -9.49
N SER A 140 -55.42 18.49 -10.77
CA SER A 140 -54.19 18.74 -11.56
C SER A 140 -53.61 20.18 -11.66
N VAL A 141 -52.44 20.30 -12.35
CA VAL A 141 -51.72 21.50 -12.90
C VAL A 141 -51.12 22.49 -11.87
N SER A 142 -50.02 23.25 -12.11
CA SER A 142 -49.22 23.53 -13.32
C SER A 142 -47.76 23.94 -13.05
N THR A 143 -46.85 23.74 -14.01
CA THR A 143 -45.50 24.36 -14.08
C THR A 143 -45.40 25.42 -15.20
N PRO A 144 -44.56 26.49 -15.06
CA PRO A 144 -44.38 27.52 -16.11
C PRO A 144 -43.59 27.03 -17.35
N PRO A 145 -43.70 27.71 -18.52
CA PRO A 145 -43.18 27.22 -19.80
C PRO A 145 -41.87 27.87 -20.28
N GLU A 146 -41.08 27.12 -21.05
CA GLU A 146 -40.10 27.66 -22.02
C GLU A 146 -40.73 27.81 -23.42
N PRO A 147 -40.32 28.81 -24.23
CA PRO A 147 -40.86 29.01 -25.59
C PRO A 147 -40.21 28.08 -26.65
N PRO A 148 -40.90 27.73 -27.76
CA PRO A 148 -40.54 26.56 -28.58
C PRO A 148 -40.19 26.88 -30.06
N LEU A 149 -40.18 25.84 -30.91
CA LEU A 149 -40.04 25.78 -32.40
C LEU A 149 -38.58 25.59 -32.91
N GLN A 150 -38.29 24.74 -33.92
CA GLN A 150 -39.08 23.67 -34.56
C GLN A 150 -38.19 22.57 -35.20
N LYS A 151 -38.80 21.52 -35.79
CA LYS A 151 -38.14 20.31 -36.31
C LYS A 151 -37.58 20.47 -37.74
N HIS A 152 -36.45 19.82 -38.05
CA HIS A 152 -36.31 18.66 -38.98
C HIS A 152 -34.90 18.56 -39.59
N GLY A 153 -34.47 17.34 -39.94
CA GLY A 153 -33.48 17.12 -41.01
C GLY A 153 -32.17 16.45 -40.58
N SER A 154 -31.95 15.24 -41.12
CA SER A 154 -30.64 14.58 -41.21
C SER A 154 -29.66 15.35 -42.10
N PHE A 155 -28.34 15.20 -41.89
CA PHE A 155 -27.43 14.51 -42.83
C PHE A 155 -26.01 14.32 -42.26
N GLN A 156 -25.15 13.64 -43.04
CA GLN A 156 -23.77 13.26 -42.70
C GLN A 156 -22.81 14.46 -42.70
N TYR A 157 -21.62 14.29 -42.11
CA TYR A 157 -20.49 15.19 -42.33
C TYR A 157 -19.19 14.42 -42.61
N ASP A 158 -18.53 14.81 -43.69
CA ASP A 158 -17.16 14.49 -44.10
C ASP A 158 -16.41 15.85 -44.20
N PRO A 159 -15.09 15.96 -43.94
CA PRO A 159 -14.45 17.24 -43.63
C PRO A 159 -13.81 17.94 -44.84
N SER A 160 -13.85 19.29 -44.88
CA SER A 160 -13.12 20.06 -45.90
C SER A 160 -12.57 21.42 -45.42
N HIS A 161 -11.32 21.66 -45.83
CA HIS A 161 -10.44 22.83 -45.73
C HIS A 161 -11.04 24.25 -45.78
N TYR A 162 -10.45 25.16 -44.99
CA TYR A 162 -10.03 26.54 -45.33
C TYR A 162 -8.95 27.00 -44.33
N TYR A 163 -8.10 28.01 -44.56
CA TYR A 163 -7.19 28.34 -45.67
C TYR A 163 -6.13 29.32 -45.11
N TYR A 164 -4.99 29.52 -45.78
CA TYR A 164 -3.92 30.43 -45.30
C TYR A 164 -4.19 31.92 -45.62
N SER A 165 -3.51 32.82 -44.90
CA SER A 165 -3.32 34.22 -45.29
C SER A 165 -1.86 34.64 -45.02
N GLN A 166 -1.23 35.33 -45.98
CA GLN A 166 0.15 35.82 -45.90
C GLN A 166 0.18 37.37 -45.86
N PRO A 167 1.20 37.99 -45.24
CA PRO A 167 1.66 39.33 -45.58
C PRO A 167 2.61 39.31 -46.81
N PRO A 168 2.81 40.44 -47.52
CA PRO A 168 3.34 40.47 -48.88
C PRO A 168 4.88 40.49 -49.00
N GLU A 169 5.36 40.23 -50.23
CA GLU A 169 6.76 40.27 -50.64
C GLU A 169 7.30 41.70 -50.88
N SER A 170 8.62 41.85 -50.79
CA SER A 170 9.38 42.85 -51.57
C SER A 170 10.75 42.29 -51.94
N SER A 171 10.97 42.03 -53.23
CA SER A 171 12.16 41.38 -53.77
C SER A 171 13.31 42.36 -54.06
N GLN A 172 14.56 41.97 -53.76
CA GLN A 172 15.73 42.50 -54.46
C GLN A 172 16.91 41.50 -54.41
N GLU A 173 17.46 41.18 -55.59
CA GLU A 173 18.73 40.47 -55.75
C GLU A 173 19.87 41.49 -55.93
N LEU A 174 21.07 41.22 -55.38
CA LEU A 174 22.23 40.88 -56.24
C LEU A 174 23.48 40.44 -55.43
N GLN A 175 24.02 39.29 -55.84
CA GLN A 175 25.44 38.96 -56.04
C GLN A 175 26.57 39.47 -55.10
N SER A 176 27.40 38.48 -54.74
CA SER A 176 28.87 38.52 -54.62
C SER A 176 29.55 39.07 -53.36
N ARG A 177 30.38 38.20 -52.75
CA ARG A 177 31.83 38.43 -52.60
C ARG A 177 32.58 37.10 -52.39
N VAL A 178 33.82 37.05 -52.86
CA VAL A 178 34.72 35.89 -52.79
C VAL A 178 35.97 36.28 -52.00
N SER A 179 36.35 35.42 -51.03
CA SER A 179 37.71 35.21 -50.46
C SER A 179 37.63 33.98 -49.54
N GLY A 180 38.59 33.06 -49.45
CA GLY A 180 39.91 32.97 -50.10
C GLY A 180 41.05 33.15 -49.09
N LEU A 181 41.94 32.15 -48.97
CA LEU A 181 42.98 31.85 -47.95
C LEU A 181 42.51 30.73 -46.98
N ALA A 182 43.12 29.54 -46.84
CA ALA A 182 44.45 28.95 -47.15
C ALA A 182 45.47 28.94 -45.99
N ASP A 183 45.98 27.73 -45.74
CA ASP A 183 47.20 27.27 -45.04
C ASP A 183 47.60 27.83 -43.67
N HIS A 184 47.83 26.92 -42.71
CA HIS A 184 49.19 26.73 -42.17
C HIS A 184 49.42 25.32 -41.56
N HIS A 185 50.69 24.93 -41.55
CA HIS A 185 51.24 23.74 -40.89
C HIS A 185 51.28 23.95 -39.34
N SER A 186 51.65 23.00 -38.47
CA SER A 186 52.55 21.85 -38.66
C SER A 186 52.30 20.66 -37.72
N HIS A 187 52.72 19.50 -38.22
CA HIS A 187 53.49 18.47 -37.52
C HIS A 187 53.88 18.73 -36.06
N ASP A 188 53.70 17.69 -35.25
CA ASP A 188 54.86 17.04 -34.62
C ASP A 188 54.66 15.51 -34.60
N SER A 189 55.75 14.72 -34.67
CA SER A 189 55.66 13.25 -34.79
C SER A 189 56.99 12.54 -34.49
N MET A 190 57.01 11.59 -33.55
CA MET A 190 57.98 10.48 -33.46
C MET A 190 57.39 9.40 -32.52
N SER A 191 57.08 8.19 -33.01
CA SER A 191 57.98 7.03 -33.24
C SER A 191 58.36 6.31 -31.92
N SER A 192 57.65 5.27 -31.48
CA SER A 192 57.60 3.88 -32.02
C SER A 192 58.78 2.99 -31.61
N ILE A 193 58.51 2.02 -30.73
CA ILE A 193 59.22 0.73 -30.65
C ILE A 193 58.16 -0.36 -30.52
N GLY A 194 58.36 -1.47 -31.23
CA GLY A 194 57.62 -2.72 -31.07
C GLY A 194 58.46 -3.88 -31.58
N ILE A 195 58.13 -5.11 -31.19
CA ILE A 195 58.58 -6.38 -31.79
C ILE A 195 57.65 -7.51 -31.27
N ASP A 196 57.42 -8.51 -32.10
CA ASP A 196 56.44 -9.59 -31.88
C ASP A 196 56.84 -10.63 -30.83
N SER A 197 55.84 -11.31 -30.24
CA SER A 197 55.76 -12.78 -30.31
C SER A 197 54.41 -13.32 -29.84
N SER A 198 54.04 -14.51 -30.32
CA SER A 198 52.83 -15.28 -30.01
C SER A 198 53.16 -16.78 -30.15
N PRO A 199 52.32 -17.73 -29.70
CA PRO A 199 51.19 -17.65 -28.76
C PRO A 199 51.33 -18.64 -27.58
N ASN A 200 50.47 -18.54 -26.57
CA ASN A 200 49.88 -19.72 -25.90
C ASN A 200 48.74 -19.30 -24.95
N VAL A 201 47.61 -20.01 -24.98
CA VAL A 201 46.46 -19.78 -24.09
C VAL A 201 46.45 -20.84 -22.99
N LYS A 202 46.36 -20.38 -21.73
CA LYS A 202 45.85 -21.16 -20.61
C LYS A 202 44.99 -20.25 -19.75
N ASP A 203 43.71 -20.57 -19.67
CA ASP A 203 42.79 -19.86 -18.80
C ASP A 203 43.19 -20.06 -17.33
N ASN A 204 43.23 -18.96 -16.58
CA ASN A 204 43.34 -18.96 -15.13
C ASN A 204 42.53 -17.78 -14.61
N ASN A 205 41.49 -18.07 -13.82
CA ASN A 205 40.49 -17.10 -13.39
C ASN A 205 40.90 -16.45 -12.05
N PRO A 206 41.23 -15.14 -12.00
CA PRO A 206 41.58 -14.47 -10.75
C PRO A 206 40.31 -13.97 -10.04
N SER A 207 39.92 -14.66 -8.96
CA SER A 207 38.90 -14.17 -8.03
C SER A 207 39.38 -12.89 -7.34
N TYR A 208 38.74 -11.75 -7.63
CA TYR A 208 39.02 -10.48 -6.94
C TYR A 208 38.30 -10.41 -5.60
N PRO A 209 38.97 -9.98 -4.51
CA PRO A 209 38.30 -9.67 -3.25
C PRO A 209 37.53 -8.35 -3.35
N SER A 210 36.39 -8.26 -2.69
CA SER A 210 35.62 -7.02 -2.62
C SER A 210 36.30 -5.99 -1.70
N LEU A 211 36.48 -4.77 -2.20
CA LEU A 211 36.64 -3.57 -1.38
C LEU A 211 35.28 -2.85 -1.35
N TYR A 212 34.78 -2.47 -0.17
CA TYR A 212 34.17 -1.17 0.17
C TYR A 212 33.54 -1.23 1.60
N PRO A 213 33.35 -0.09 2.29
CA PRO A 213 32.89 -0.05 3.69
C PRO A 213 31.35 0.02 3.85
N PRO A 214 30.81 -0.12 5.08
CA PRO A 214 29.37 -0.04 5.36
C PRO A 214 28.73 1.34 5.10
N VAL A 215 27.40 1.34 5.00
CA VAL A 215 26.55 2.54 4.80
C VAL A 215 26.81 3.64 5.84
N ASP A 216 27.20 3.28 7.07
CA ASP A 216 27.49 4.22 8.15
C ASP A 216 28.62 5.23 7.84
N ASP A 217 29.60 4.87 7.01
CA ASP A 217 30.68 5.80 6.62
C ASP A 217 30.22 6.83 5.56
N LEU A 218 29.13 6.57 4.83
CA LEU A 218 28.46 7.60 4.02
C LEU A 218 27.62 8.54 4.89
N LEU A 219 26.96 8.03 5.94
CA LEU A 219 26.23 8.86 6.90
C LEU A 219 27.17 9.84 7.63
N ARG A 220 28.37 9.40 8.03
CA ARG A 220 29.43 10.26 8.59
C ARG A 220 29.80 11.45 7.73
N ASN A 221 29.81 11.30 6.41
CA ASN A 221 30.18 12.38 5.48
C ASN A 221 29.06 13.43 5.27
N THR A 222 28.00 13.41 6.10
CA THR A 222 26.94 14.44 6.11
C THR A 222 26.93 15.35 7.33
N HIS A 223 28.02 15.39 8.13
CA HIS A 223 28.24 16.43 9.13
C HIS A 223 28.37 17.82 8.47
N LEU A 224 27.35 18.66 8.63
CA LEU A 224 27.47 20.11 8.45
C LEU A 224 28.11 20.72 9.70
N SER A 225 29.01 21.68 9.52
CA SER A 225 29.72 22.35 10.61
C SER A 225 28.89 23.49 11.21
N ASP A 226 28.39 23.30 12.44
CA ASP A 226 27.69 24.34 13.20
C ASP A 226 28.66 25.43 13.68
N ASN A 227 28.79 26.49 12.88
CA ASN A 227 29.65 27.64 13.14
C ASN A 227 29.03 28.60 14.19
N TYR A 228 28.82 28.13 15.42
CA TYR A 228 28.43 28.98 16.55
C TYR A 228 29.63 29.70 17.18
N ASN A 229 29.85 30.93 16.74
CA ASN A 229 30.99 31.74 17.16
C ASN A 229 30.70 32.46 18.49
N GLY A 230 30.97 31.80 19.63
CA GLY A 230 30.73 32.31 20.98
C GLY A 230 31.91 32.04 21.92
N LYS A 231 32.64 33.08 22.33
CA LYS A 231 33.90 32.96 23.08
C LYS A 231 33.67 32.58 24.55
N ASN A 232 34.39 31.56 25.04
CA ASN A 232 35.30 31.70 26.18
C ASN A 232 36.29 30.53 26.28
N SER A 233 37.41 30.75 26.99
CA SER A 233 38.58 29.86 27.04
C SER A 233 38.63 29.05 28.33
N PHE A 234 39.04 27.76 28.28
CA PHE A 234 40.36 27.31 28.78
C PHE A 234 40.57 25.77 28.73
N ASN A 235 41.78 25.37 28.29
CA ASN A 235 42.55 24.14 28.55
C ASN A 235 41.93 22.73 28.38
N HIS A 236 42.60 21.92 27.54
CA HIS A 236 42.54 20.45 27.59
C HIS A 236 43.32 19.88 28.80
N SER A 237 42.87 18.76 29.38
CA SER A 237 43.66 17.51 29.48
C SER A 237 42.93 16.37 30.23
N SER A 238 43.13 15.13 29.75
CA SER A 238 42.83 13.83 30.42
C SER A 238 41.36 13.49 30.76
N ALA A 239 41.06 12.18 30.73
CA ALA A 239 39.77 11.59 31.09
C ALA A 239 39.79 10.93 32.48
N PRO A 240 38.64 10.84 33.17
CA PRO A 240 38.42 9.88 34.25
C PRO A 240 37.29 8.87 33.92
N ALA A 241 37.17 7.82 34.73
CA ALA A 241 36.25 6.69 34.55
C ALA A 241 34.89 6.84 35.27
N SER A 242 34.00 5.86 35.07
CA SER A 242 32.61 5.83 35.55
C SER A 242 32.44 5.75 37.08
N PRO A 243 31.40 6.38 37.66
CA PRO A 243 30.95 6.16 39.04
C PRO A 243 29.94 4.98 39.17
N PRO A 244 29.75 4.40 40.37
CA PRO A 244 28.97 3.17 40.60
C PRO A 244 27.54 3.37 41.16
N GLU A 245 26.84 2.25 41.37
CA GLU A 245 25.47 2.15 41.94
C GLU A 245 25.35 2.54 43.44
N PRO A 246 24.16 2.98 43.90
CA PRO A 246 23.88 3.26 45.31
C PRO A 246 23.49 1.99 46.11
N SER A 247 23.92 1.91 47.38
CA SER A 247 23.75 0.75 48.26
C SER A 247 22.68 0.93 49.36
N VAL A 248 22.18 -0.19 49.89
CA VAL A 248 21.10 -0.29 50.89
C VAL A 248 21.67 -0.18 52.33
N PRO A 249 21.01 0.51 53.28
CA PRO A 249 21.45 0.59 54.68
C PRO A 249 21.10 -0.68 55.51
N PRO A 250 21.85 -0.98 56.60
CA PRO A 250 21.77 -2.26 57.32
C PRO A 250 20.70 -2.32 58.43
N LEU A 251 20.32 -3.55 58.77
CA LEU A 251 19.47 -3.93 59.92
C LEU A 251 20.26 -4.06 61.23
N PRO A 252 19.62 -3.84 62.39
CA PRO A 252 19.92 -4.53 63.64
C PRO A 252 18.97 -5.72 63.89
N SER A 253 19.47 -6.75 64.58
CA SER A 253 18.69 -7.88 65.14
C SER A 253 18.71 -7.79 66.68
N VAL A 254 17.94 -8.51 67.52
CA VAL A 254 17.18 -9.78 67.47
C VAL A 254 15.97 -9.64 68.44
N TRP A 255 14.89 -10.46 68.34
CA TRP A 255 14.22 -11.22 69.46
C TRP A 255 12.83 -11.80 69.08
N ASN A 256 12.81 -13.11 68.85
CA ASN A 256 11.83 -14.16 69.20
C ASN A 256 10.27 -14.04 69.13
N HIS A 257 9.71 -15.18 68.67
CA HIS A 257 8.47 -15.89 69.05
C HIS A 257 7.12 -15.68 68.30
N GLN A 258 6.75 -16.76 67.58
CA GLN A 258 5.46 -17.49 67.60
C GLN A 258 4.12 -16.78 67.34
N GLY A 259 3.30 -17.40 66.46
CA GLY A 259 2.09 -18.04 67.03
C GLY A 259 0.70 -17.77 66.43
N SER A 260 0.45 -18.20 65.17
CA SER A 260 -0.81 -18.87 64.73
C SER A 260 -2.19 -18.17 64.78
N ASN A 261 -3.08 -18.62 63.87
CA ASN A 261 -4.56 -18.72 64.03
C ASN A 261 -5.41 -17.42 64.11
N LEU A 262 -6.72 -17.45 63.82
CA LEU A 262 -7.48 -18.17 62.77
C LEU A 262 -8.82 -17.44 62.54
N SER A 263 -9.55 -17.82 61.48
CA SER A 263 -10.92 -17.44 61.11
C SER A 263 -12.00 -17.58 62.20
N ILE A 264 -13.14 -16.88 62.02
CA ILE A 264 -14.48 -17.46 62.24
C ILE A 264 -15.53 -16.77 61.32
N HIS A 265 -16.65 -17.46 61.03
CA HIS A 265 -17.68 -17.08 60.04
C HIS A 265 -18.90 -16.33 60.62
N GLY A 266 -19.61 -15.63 59.73
CA GLY A 266 -21.02 -15.21 59.88
C GLY A 266 -21.32 -13.88 59.17
N GLY A 267 -22.42 -13.67 58.44
CA GLY A 267 -23.47 -14.61 58.01
C GLY A 267 -24.80 -13.91 57.65
N HIS A 268 -25.40 -14.28 56.52
CA HIS A 268 -26.73 -13.90 56.01
C HIS A 268 -26.97 -12.54 55.31
N TYR A 269 -27.88 -12.61 54.33
CA TYR A 269 -28.43 -11.54 53.48
C TYR A 269 -29.67 -10.88 54.11
N ARG A 270 -30.01 -9.65 53.69
CA ARG A 270 -31.38 -9.29 53.24
C ARG A 270 -31.44 -7.96 52.45
N TYR A 271 -32.60 -7.68 51.86
CA TYR A 271 -32.84 -6.66 50.83
C TYR A 271 -33.30 -5.28 51.35
N ALA A 272 -32.88 -4.24 50.62
CA ALA A 272 -33.55 -2.99 50.22
C ALA A 272 -34.67 -2.31 51.06
N SER A 273 -34.60 -0.99 51.16
CA SER A 273 -35.74 -0.04 51.22
C SER A 273 -35.35 1.38 50.77
N ASP A 274 -36.34 2.21 50.45
CA ASP A 274 -36.21 3.47 49.68
C ASP A 274 -36.08 4.80 50.46
N SER A 275 -35.58 5.82 49.75
CA SER A 275 -36.05 7.23 49.71
C SER A 275 -35.77 8.29 50.81
N SER A 276 -35.46 9.49 50.29
CA SER A 276 -35.85 10.85 50.72
C SER A 276 -35.21 11.57 51.94
N LEU A 277 -34.61 12.74 51.62
CA LEU A 277 -34.66 14.09 52.26
C LEU A 277 -34.93 14.25 53.78
N PRO A 278 -34.22 15.18 54.44
CA PRO A 278 -34.84 16.50 54.64
C PRO A 278 -33.89 17.73 54.51
N SER A 279 -34.50 18.91 54.40
CA SER A 279 -33.87 20.24 54.47
C SER A 279 -33.84 20.81 55.90
N TRP A 280 -32.88 21.70 56.22
CA TRP A 280 -32.90 22.53 57.44
C TRP A 280 -32.52 23.99 57.17
N GLU A 281 -33.07 24.87 58.01
CA GLU A 281 -32.81 26.33 58.09
C GLU A 281 -31.49 26.58 58.86
N GLY A 282 -30.85 27.77 58.92
CA GLY A 282 -31.16 29.10 58.39
C GLY A 282 -30.80 30.19 59.43
N ALA A 283 -29.90 31.14 59.13
CA ALA A 283 -29.46 32.15 60.11
C ALA A 283 -28.96 33.49 59.54
N SER A 284 -29.72 34.57 59.84
CA SER A 284 -29.30 35.96 60.14
C SER A 284 -28.15 36.66 59.39
N GLY A 285 -28.45 37.83 58.78
CA GLY A 285 -27.45 38.82 58.35
C GLY A 285 -28.02 40.06 57.63
N HIS A 286 -28.63 41.01 58.36
CA HIS A 286 -29.32 42.16 57.74
C HIS A 286 -28.42 43.38 57.47
N SER A 287 -28.29 43.78 56.20
CA SER A 287 -28.62 45.15 55.73
C SER A 287 -28.70 45.16 54.18
N GLY A 288 -29.53 45.96 53.52
CA GLY A 288 -30.60 46.81 54.03
C GLY A 288 -30.61 48.23 53.46
N PHE A 289 -30.99 48.42 52.19
CA PHE A 289 -31.93 49.47 51.77
C PHE A 289 -32.43 49.23 50.33
N SER A 290 -33.63 49.74 50.04
CA SER A 290 -34.35 49.62 48.77
C SER A 290 -34.16 50.84 47.87
N HIS A 291 -34.33 50.68 46.55
CA HIS A 291 -35.37 51.42 45.83
C HIS A 291 -35.70 50.81 44.45
N SER A 292 -36.92 51.03 43.99
CA SER A 292 -37.47 50.57 42.72
C SER A 292 -37.88 51.74 41.83
N SER A 293 -37.65 51.65 40.52
CA SER A 293 -38.38 52.42 39.49
C SER A 293 -38.30 51.73 38.12
N SER A 294 -39.33 51.93 37.31
CA SER A 294 -39.55 51.31 35.98
C SER A 294 -39.40 52.33 34.83
N PHE A 295 -39.82 51.94 33.60
CA PHE A 295 -39.81 52.69 32.33
C PHE A 295 -38.43 52.80 31.62
N SER A 296 -38.32 52.83 30.28
CA SER A 296 -39.16 52.34 29.15
C SER A 296 -38.41 52.55 27.81
N ASP A 297 -38.65 51.73 26.78
CA ASP A 297 -38.38 51.90 25.33
C ASP A 297 -37.00 52.50 24.87
N ALA A 298 -36.22 51.90 23.96
CA ALA A 298 -36.57 51.70 22.56
C ALA A 298 -35.48 50.95 21.72
N GLU A 299 -35.95 50.23 20.69
CA GLU A 299 -35.34 49.93 19.37
C GLU A 299 -33.90 49.38 19.13
N TYR A 300 -33.87 48.28 18.35
CA TYR A 300 -32.90 47.87 17.32
C TYR A 300 -31.37 48.03 17.53
N SER A 301 -30.67 46.89 17.72
CA SER A 301 -29.66 46.42 16.73
C SER A 301 -29.20 44.96 16.90
N ARG A 302 -28.88 44.36 15.76
CA ARG A 302 -28.52 42.94 15.47
C ARG A 302 -27.75 42.15 16.54
N ASN A 303 -28.15 40.89 16.71
CA ASN A 303 -27.42 39.85 17.45
C ASN A 303 -25.96 39.68 16.99
N MET A 304 -25.01 40.16 17.81
CA MET A 304 -23.69 39.53 17.93
C MET A 304 -23.67 38.72 19.23
N GLN A 305 -24.02 37.44 19.16
CA GLN A 305 -23.98 36.55 20.32
C GLN A 305 -22.54 36.09 20.58
N ILE A 306 -21.68 37.02 21.03
CA ILE A 306 -20.36 36.71 21.56
C ILE A 306 -20.55 35.96 22.88
N VAL A 307 -20.63 34.64 22.82
CA VAL A 307 -20.62 33.79 24.01
C VAL A 307 -19.24 33.93 24.67
N PRO A 308 -19.14 34.46 25.91
CA PRO A 308 -17.87 34.58 26.59
C PRO A 308 -17.46 33.19 27.08
N VAL A 309 -16.55 32.52 26.36
CA VAL A 309 -15.96 31.25 26.80
C VAL A 309 -15.26 31.51 28.14
N GLN A 310 -15.78 30.92 29.21
CA GLN A 310 -15.21 31.05 30.54
C GLN A 310 -13.79 30.47 30.59
N LYS A 311 -12.97 30.92 31.56
CA LYS A 311 -11.58 30.46 31.74
C LYS A 311 -11.47 29.04 32.32
N GLY A 312 -12.10 28.06 31.67
CA GLY A 312 -11.78 26.65 31.82
C GLY A 312 -10.54 26.26 31.02
N SER A 313 -9.96 25.10 31.33
CA SER A 313 -9.05 24.41 30.42
C SER A 313 -9.91 23.69 29.36
N LEU A 314 -9.62 23.87 28.07
CA LEU A 314 -10.42 23.28 26.99
C LEU A 314 -10.33 21.75 27.05
N LYS A 315 -11.47 21.05 26.89
CA LYS A 315 -11.52 19.60 26.95
C LYS A 315 -10.90 18.99 25.70
N VAL A 316 -9.94 18.09 25.89
CA VAL A 316 -9.44 17.22 24.82
C VAL A 316 -10.50 16.15 24.51
N LEU A 317 -10.85 16.01 23.24
CA LEU A 317 -11.86 15.08 22.74
C LEU A 317 -11.32 14.30 21.54
N LEU A 318 -11.76 13.04 21.40
CA LEU A 318 -11.41 12.19 20.26
C LEU A 318 -12.29 12.55 19.05
N LEU A 319 -11.69 13.21 18.07
CA LEU A 319 -12.25 13.37 16.73
C LEU A 319 -11.93 12.12 15.90
N HIS A 320 -12.86 11.16 15.87
CA HIS A 320 -12.83 9.98 14.99
C HIS A 320 -14.01 10.03 14.01
N GLY A 321 -13.71 10.26 12.74
CA GLY A 321 -14.71 10.51 11.70
C GLY A 321 -14.13 11.39 10.59
N ASN A 322 -14.93 12.31 10.06
CA ASN A 322 -14.53 13.24 9.01
C ASN A 322 -14.76 14.71 9.43
N LEU A 323 -13.86 15.60 9.00
CA LEU A 323 -14.09 17.05 9.01
C LEU A 323 -14.45 17.51 7.59
N ASP A 324 -15.61 18.14 7.45
CA ASP A 324 -15.94 18.98 6.29
C ASP A 324 -15.46 20.40 6.60
N VAL A 325 -14.58 20.94 5.75
CA VAL A 325 -13.94 22.24 5.98
C VAL A 325 -13.93 23.05 4.68
N TRP A 326 -14.43 24.28 4.75
CA TRP A 326 -14.31 25.27 3.70
C TRP A 326 -13.42 26.44 4.16
N VAL A 327 -12.45 26.80 3.32
CA VAL A 327 -11.63 28.00 3.49
C VAL A 327 -11.98 28.98 2.37
N TYR A 328 -12.77 30.01 2.69
CA TYR A 328 -13.35 30.90 1.69
C TYR A 328 -12.36 32.01 1.27
N SER A 329 -11.95 32.85 2.23
CA SER A 329 -11.10 34.02 1.96
C SER A 329 -10.51 34.60 3.24
N ALA A 330 -9.42 35.35 3.13
CA ALA A 330 -8.95 36.26 4.17
C ALA A 330 -8.99 37.71 3.68
N LYS A 331 -8.97 38.66 4.61
CA LYS A 331 -8.94 40.11 4.32
C LYS A 331 -7.94 40.83 5.21
N ASN A 332 -7.39 41.94 4.71
CA ASN A 332 -6.46 42.83 5.40
C ASN A 332 -5.26 42.14 6.07
N LEU A 333 -4.72 41.07 5.49
CA LEU A 333 -3.51 40.43 6.01
C LEU A 333 -2.32 41.41 6.02
N PRO A 334 -1.35 41.29 6.95
CA PRO A 334 -0.10 42.03 6.88
C PRO A 334 0.69 41.65 5.61
N ASN A 335 1.60 42.54 5.20
CA ASN A 335 2.53 42.31 4.10
C ASN A 335 3.90 41.97 4.70
N MET A 336 4.30 40.70 4.60
CA MET A 336 5.54 40.19 5.20
C MET A 336 6.76 40.40 4.28
N ASP A 337 6.58 40.38 2.95
CA ASP A 337 7.65 40.62 1.95
C ASP A 337 8.44 41.92 2.20
N MET A 338 7.78 42.98 2.67
CA MET A 338 8.47 44.24 2.99
C MET A 338 9.39 44.14 4.21
N PHE A 339 9.09 43.26 5.17
CA PHE A 339 9.91 43.05 6.38
C PHE A 339 11.27 42.44 6.01
N HIS A 340 11.26 41.51 5.05
CA HIS A 340 12.48 40.90 4.51
C HIS A 340 13.38 41.90 3.76
N LYS A 341 12.81 42.92 3.11
CA LYS A 341 13.60 44.02 2.52
C LYS A 341 14.32 44.84 3.57
N THR A 342 13.65 45.25 4.65
CA THR A 342 14.29 46.07 5.70
C THR A 342 15.47 45.35 6.36
N LEU A 343 15.42 44.02 6.49
CA LEU A 343 16.56 43.21 6.94
C LEU A 343 17.66 43.09 5.87
N GLY A 344 17.31 42.86 4.60
CA GLY A 344 18.26 42.84 3.48
C GLY A 344 19.03 44.15 3.33
N ASP A 345 18.32 45.28 3.39
CA ASP A 345 18.90 46.63 3.27
C ASP A 345 19.83 46.98 4.45
N MET A 346 19.60 46.39 5.63
CA MET A 346 20.54 46.53 6.77
C MET A 346 21.84 45.75 6.57
N PHE A 347 21.80 44.56 5.96
CA PHE A 347 23.01 43.80 5.62
C PHE A 347 23.73 44.35 4.38
N GLY A 348 23.01 44.94 3.42
CA GLY A 348 23.58 45.58 2.23
C GLY A 348 24.50 46.78 2.53
N ARG A 349 24.30 47.46 3.67
CA ARG A 349 25.08 48.63 4.12
C ARG A 349 26.55 48.37 4.49
N PHE A 350 27.04 47.14 4.32
CA PHE A 350 28.47 46.81 4.40
C PHE A 350 29.12 46.56 3.02
N ALA A 351 28.41 46.82 1.92
CA ALA A 351 28.88 46.57 0.55
C ALA A 351 28.76 47.79 -0.39
N ASP A 352 28.84 49.01 0.14
CA ASP A 352 28.89 50.23 -0.66
C ASP A 352 30.24 50.39 -1.40
N ASN A 353 30.34 49.84 -2.61
CA ASN A 353 30.92 50.53 -3.77
C ASN A 353 30.76 49.74 -5.10
N VAL A 354 30.47 50.51 -6.16
CA VAL A 354 30.39 50.17 -7.62
C VAL A 354 29.00 49.86 -8.18
N GLY A 355 28.61 50.60 -9.24
CA GLY A 355 28.06 49.90 -10.41
C GLY A 355 26.69 50.27 -11.01
N SER A 356 26.36 51.56 -11.19
CA SER A 356 25.46 52.07 -12.27
C SER A 356 23.96 51.67 -12.31
N LYS A 357 23.14 52.60 -12.84
CA LYS A 357 21.70 52.47 -13.07
C LYS A 357 21.33 51.37 -14.09
N ILE A 358 20.22 50.68 -13.83
CA ILE A 358 19.24 50.31 -14.87
C ILE A 358 17.85 50.67 -14.33
N GLU A 359 17.18 51.65 -14.94
CA GLU A 359 15.80 52.02 -14.62
C GLU A 359 14.83 51.14 -15.43
N GLY A 360 14.03 50.34 -14.73
CA GLY A 360 12.92 49.55 -15.27
C GLY A 360 11.59 49.91 -14.59
N PRO A 361 10.44 49.72 -15.24
CA PRO A 361 9.17 50.31 -14.80
C PRO A 361 8.69 49.75 -13.45
N MET A 362 8.38 50.66 -12.51
CA MET A 362 7.56 50.35 -11.34
C MET A 362 6.16 49.91 -11.80
N GLY A 363 5.59 48.87 -11.18
CA GLY A 363 4.25 48.39 -11.58
C GLY A 363 3.58 47.37 -10.66
N SER A 364 4.32 46.50 -9.98
CA SER A 364 3.77 45.55 -9.01
C SER A 364 4.11 45.93 -7.56
N LYS A 365 3.08 46.06 -6.72
CA LYS A 365 3.26 45.97 -5.27
C LYS A 365 3.56 44.52 -4.93
N ILE A 366 4.79 44.23 -4.53
CA ILE A 366 5.12 42.95 -3.92
C ILE A 366 4.46 42.95 -2.53
N THR A 367 3.62 41.95 -2.31
CA THR A 367 2.91 41.68 -1.05
C THR A 367 2.86 40.18 -0.84
N SER A 368 2.59 39.75 0.38
CA SER A 368 2.44 38.36 0.79
C SER A 368 1.79 37.42 -0.23
N ASP A 369 2.27 36.18 -0.22
CA ASP A 369 1.81 35.01 -0.97
C ASP A 369 1.06 34.03 0.00
N PRO A 370 -0.11 34.40 0.56
CA PRO A 370 -0.70 33.64 1.67
C PRO A 370 -1.33 32.28 1.27
N TYR A 371 -1.32 31.39 2.26
CA TYR A 371 -2.09 30.14 2.30
C TYR A 371 -2.54 29.82 3.73
N VAL A 372 -3.41 28.82 3.89
CA VAL A 372 -3.84 28.31 5.19
C VAL A 372 -3.43 26.84 5.33
N THR A 373 -2.96 26.43 6.50
CA THR A 373 -2.89 25.01 6.90
C THR A 373 -3.87 24.73 8.02
N ILE A 374 -4.70 23.71 7.82
CA ILE A 374 -5.62 23.16 8.82
C ILE A 374 -4.85 22.09 9.59
N SER A 375 -4.80 22.17 10.93
CA SER A 375 -4.18 21.15 11.76
C SER A 375 -5.02 20.75 12.97
N VAL A 376 -4.83 19.49 13.39
CA VAL A 376 -5.50 18.84 14.52
C VAL A 376 -4.42 18.08 15.29
N ALA A 377 -4.27 18.32 16.59
CA ALA A 377 -3.20 17.72 17.40
C ALA A 377 -1.80 17.81 16.73
N SER A 378 -1.39 19.05 16.41
CA SER A 378 -0.19 19.42 15.62
C SER A 378 -0.15 18.92 14.15
N THR A 379 -0.79 17.80 13.84
CA THR A 379 -0.82 17.18 12.50
C THR A 379 -1.56 18.06 11.49
N VAL A 380 -0.91 18.38 10.37
CA VAL A 380 -1.54 19.08 9.24
C VAL A 380 -2.44 18.09 8.49
N VAL A 381 -3.75 18.34 8.53
CA VAL A 381 -4.78 17.50 7.85
C VAL A 381 -5.26 18.11 6.53
N GLY A 382 -4.96 19.39 6.27
CA GLY A 382 -5.31 20.06 5.03
C GLY A 382 -4.50 21.33 4.81
N ARG A 383 -4.35 21.75 3.55
CA ARG A 383 -3.60 22.95 3.15
C ARG A 383 -4.20 23.55 1.89
N THR A 384 -4.34 24.88 1.87
CA THR A 384 -4.81 25.58 0.66
C THR A 384 -3.70 25.80 -0.36
N PHE A 385 -4.13 26.12 -1.59
CA PHE A 385 -3.24 26.74 -2.57
C PHE A 385 -2.63 28.05 -2.02
N VAL A 386 -1.45 28.38 -2.54
CA VAL A 386 -0.81 29.69 -2.36
C VAL A 386 -1.43 30.66 -3.35
N ILE A 387 -1.92 31.81 -2.87
CA ILE A 387 -2.40 32.90 -3.73
C ILE A 387 -1.34 33.98 -3.70
N SER A 388 -0.64 34.18 -4.82
CA SER A 388 0.46 35.13 -4.86
C SER A 388 0.00 36.58 -4.83
N ASN A 389 0.74 37.41 -4.09
CA ASN A 389 0.65 38.87 -4.07
C ASN A 389 -0.75 39.40 -3.74
N SER A 390 -1.30 38.97 -2.59
CA SER A 390 -2.60 39.45 -2.10
C SER A 390 -2.72 39.50 -0.58
N GLU A 391 -2.94 40.70 -0.04
CA GLU A 391 -3.42 40.89 1.35
C GLU A 391 -4.89 40.47 1.56
N ASN A 392 -5.62 40.13 0.49
CA ASN A 392 -7.04 39.75 0.50
C ASN A 392 -7.30 38.48 -0.34
N PRO A 393 -6.71 37.33 0.01
CA PRO A 393 -6.78 36.10 -0.77
C PRO A 393 -8.18 35.46 -0.74
N VAL A 394 -8.60 34.86 -1.85
CA VAL A 394 -9.89 34.16 -2.01
C VAL A 394 -9.62 32.75 -2.53
N TRP A 395 -9.64 31.75 -1.64
CA TRP A 395 -9.33 30.36 -1.98
C TRP A 395 -10.55 29.57 -2.46
N GLN A 396 -11.73 29.77 -1.84
CA GLN A 396 -12.96 29.00 -2.09
C GLN A 396 -12.71 27.47 -2.10
N GLN A 397 -11.90 26.97 -1.18
CA GLN A 397 -11.43 25.58 -1.21
C GLN A 397 -12.13 24.72 -0.16
N HIS A 398 -12.57 23.53 -0.59
CA HIS A 398 -13.17 22.48 0.24
C HIS A 398 -12.15 21.41 0.61
N PHE A 399 -12.29 20.83 1.79
CA PHE A 399 -11.57 19.68 2.29
C PHE A 399 -12.56 18.76 3.02
N TYR A 400 -12.59 17.48 2.66
CA TYR A 400 -13.37 16.46 3.36
C TYR A 400 -12.41 15.38 3.85
N VAL A 401 -11.90 15.55 5.07
CA VAL A 401 -10.68 14.85 5.53
C VAL A 401 -10.96 13.90 6.70
N PRO A 402 -10.43 12.67 6.68
CA PRO A 402 -10.54 11.75 7.80
C PRO A 402 -9.68 12.23 8.97
N VAL A 403 -10.22 12.09 10.18
CA VAL A 403 -9.54 12.39 11.44
C VAL A 403 -9.69 11.23 12.43
N ALA A 404 -8.62 11.00 13.19
CA ALA A 404 -8.54 10.02 14.27
C ALA A 404 -7.66 10.57 15.42
N HIS A 405 -7.95 11.81 15.85
CA HIS A 405 -7.05 12.62 16.67
C HIS A 405 -7.69 13.03 18.01
N ASN A 406 -6.91 13.01 19.08
CA ASN A 406 -7.29 13.61 20.36
C ASN A 406 -6.90 15.10 20.38
N ALA A 407 -7.87 16.02 20.35
CA ALA A 407 -7.62 17.46 20.25
C ALA A 407 -8.59 18.31 21.09
N ALA A 408 -8.14 19.50 21.49
CA ALA A 408 -8.96 20.52 22.16
C ALA A 408 -9.38 21.66 21.22
N GLU A 409 -8.57 21.96 20.20
CA GLU A 409 -8.86 22.93 19.14
C GLU A 409 -8.49 22.35 17.77
N VAL A 410 -9.19 22.80 16.72
CA VAL A 410 -8.74 22.71 15.31
C VAL A 410 -8.14 24.07 14.95
N HIS A 411 -6.91 24.08 14.43
CA HIS A 411 -6.19 25.32 14.12
C HIS A 411 -6.15 25.57 12.61
N PHE A 412 -6.41 26.82 12.23
CA PHE A 412 -6.26 27.35 10.87
C PHE A 412 -5.11 28.35 10.88
N LEU A 413 -3.91 27.89 10.52
CA LEU A 413 -2.71 28.72 10.52
C LEU A 413 -2.58 29.41 9.17
N VAL A 414 -2.76 30.74 9.16
CA VAL A 414 -2.51 31.60 7.99
C VAL A 414 -1.01 31.86 7.90
N LYS A 415 -0.42 31.56 6.74
CA LYS A 415 1.04 31.56 6.53
C LYS A 415 1.41 32.22 5.22
N ASP A 416 2.61 32.79 5.16
CA ASP A 416 3.22 33.29 3.93
C ASP A 416 4.08 32.22 3.23
N SER A 417 4.29 32.36 1.92
CA SER A 417 4.90 31.32 1.08
C SER A 417 6.27 31.70 0.48
N ASP A 418 7.16 32.19 1.34
CA ASP A 418 8.49 32.67 0.99
C ASP A 418 9.38 31.61 0.29
N VAL A 419 10.42 32.09 -0.38
CA VAL A 419 11.45 31.26 -1.01
C VAL A 419 12.37 30.61 0.03
N VAL A 420 12.62 31.29 1.15
CA VAL A 420 13.56 30.87 2.21
C VAL A 420 12.87 30.07 3.32
N GLY A 421 11.61 30.40 3.64
CA GLY A 421 10.83 29.82 4.73
C GLY A 421 9.33 29.83 4.42
N SER A 422 8.49 29.78 5.44
CA SER A 422 7.07 30.13 5.32
C SER A 422 6.64 30.74 6.64
N GLU A 423 6.55 32.06 6.69
CA GLU A 423 6.27 32.78 7.94
C GLU A 423 4.81 32.57 8.43
N LEU A 424 4.59 32.66 9.74
CA LEU A 424 3.26 32.56 10.35
C LEU A 424 2.64 33.96 10.49
N ILE A 425 1.64 34.25 9.66
CA ILE A 425 0.85 35.50 9.73
C ILE A 425 -0.08 35.49 10.96
N GLY A 426 -0.62 34.32 11.31
CA GLY A 426 -1.41 34.13 12.53
C GLY A 426 -2.29 32.87 12.48
N VAL A 427 -3.14 32.72 13.48
CA VAL A 427 -3.96 31.53 13.71
C VAL A 427 -5.41 31.91 14.02
N VAL A 428 -6.34 31.11 13.52
CA VAL A 428 -7.71 31.00 14.03
C VAL A 428 -7.86 29.62 14.68
N SER A 429 -8.32 29.56 15.92
CA SER A 429 -8.67 28.30 16.60
C SER A 429 -10.18 28.14 16.66
N ILE A 430 -10.66 26.92 16.41
CA ILE A 430 -12.04 26.50 16.68
C ILE A 430 -12.01 25.41 17.76
N PRO A 431 -12.54 25.66 18.98
CA PRO A 431 -12.60 24.64 20.03
C PRO A 431 -13.40 23.41 19.59
N VAL A 432 -12.87 22.21 19.83
CA VAL A 432 -13.47 20.95 19.38
C VAL A 432 -14.86 20.75 19.98
N GLU A 433 -15.07 21.21 21.22
CA GLU A 433 -16.37 21.23 21.91
C GLU A 433 -17.50 21.87 21.08
N GLN A 434 -17.20 22.87 20.24
CA GLN A 434 -18.21 23.58 19.42
C GLN A 434 -18.69 22.76 18.21
N ILE A 435 -17.85 21.86 17.69
CA ILE A 435 -18.16 21.02 16.52
C ILE A 435 -18.48 19.56 16.91
N TYR A 436 -18.20 19.16 18.16
CA TYR A 436 -18.29 17.75 18.59
C TYR A 436 -19.71 17.14 18.47
N SER A 437 -20.74 17.98 18.61
CA SER A 437 -22.15 17.62 18.44
C SER A 437 -22.59 17.43 16.98
N GLY A 438 -21.70 17.65 16.01
CA GLY A 438 -22.03 17.71 14.59
C GLY A 438 -22.53 19.08 14.12
N ALA A 439 -22.49 20.11 14.98
CA ALA A 439 -22.84 21.48 14.61
C ALA A 439 -21.85 22.06 13.58
N LYS A 440 -22.39 22.80 12.60
CA LYS A 440 -21.60 23.57 11.64
C LYS A 440 -21.21 24.92 12.24
N VAL A 441 -19.92 25.20 12.34
CA VAL A 441 -19.37 26.51 12.73
C VAL A 441 -18.93 27.24 11.47
N GLU A 442 -19.59 28.35 11.16
CA GLU A 442 -19.36 29.14 9.93
C GLU A 442 -19.32 30.63 10.25
N GLY A 443 -18.35 31.35 9.68
CA GLY A 443 -18.23 32.79 9.91
C GLY A 443 -16.87 33.40 9.55
N THR A 444 -16.68 34.63 10.02
CA THR A 444 -15.47 35.44 9.79
C THR A 444 -14.78 35.69 11.13
N PHE A 445 -13.56 35.17 11.29
CA PHE A 445 -12.83 35.12 12.56
C PHE A 445 -11.57 36.01 12.50
N PRO A 446 -11.17 36.68 13.61
CA PRO A 446 -9.96 37.49 13.64
C PRO A 446 -8.71 36.61 13.58
N VAL A 447 -7.75 36.94 12.71
CA VAL A 447 -6.46 36.24 12.64
C VAL A 447 -5.57 36.71 13.77
N LEU A 448 -5.23 35.83 14.71
CA LEU A 448 -4.49 36.15 15.93
C LEU A 448 -3.00 35.82 15.82
N ASN A 449 -2.14 36.67 16.37
CA ASN A 449 -0.72 36.39 16.54
C ASN A 449 -0.45 35.60 17.85
N ASN A 450 0.81 35.22 18.08
CA ASN A 450 1.23 34.47 19.28
C ASN A 450 0.87 35.16 20.61
N GLY A 451 0.68 36.48 20.61
CA GLY A 451 0.22 37.26 21.77
C GLY A 451 -1.31 37.30 21.95
N ARG A 452 -2.07 36.48 21.21
CA ARG A 452 -3.54 36.46 21.12
C ARG A 452 -4.18 37.80 20.72
N LYS A 453 -3.42 38.69 20.07
CA LYS A 453 -3.91 39.95 19.49
C LYS A 453 -4.09 39.77 17.99
N GLN A 454 -5.02 40.52 17.38
CA GLN A 454 -5.19 40.49 15.92
C GLN A 454 -3.87 40.91 15.23
N CYS A 455 -3.43 40.19 14.20
CA CYS A 455 -2.10 40.40 13.60
C CYS A 455 -1.97 41.77 12.88
N LYS A 456 -3.08 42.27 12.33
CA LYS A 456 -3.27 43.62 11.78
C LYS A 456 -4.73 44.02 12.02
N PRO A 457 -5.06 45.29 12.34
CA PRO A 457 -6.45 45.69 12.56
C PRO A 457 -7.35 45.35 11.37
N GLY A 458 -8.43 44.61 11.62
CA GLY A 458 -9.32 44.12 10.57
C GLY A 458 -8.82 42.91 9.78
N ALA A 459 -7.70 42.28 10.16
CA ALA A 459 -7.21 41.02 9.57
C ALA A 459 -8.10 39.85 10.00
N VAL A 460 -8.79 39.24 9.03
CA VAL A 460 -9.81 38.20 9.28
C VAL A 460 -9.72 37.07 8.28
N LEU A 461 -10.14 35.87 8.70
CA LEU A 461 -10.25 34.66 7.90
C LEU A 461 -11.71 34.16 7.93
N SER A 462 -12.25 33.82 6.77
CA SER A 462 -13.63 33.36 6.60
C SER A 462 -13.63 31.85 6.33
N ILE A 463 -14.26 31.06 7.19
CA ILE A 463 -14.26 29.59 7.16
C ILE A 463 -15.63 29.01 7.49
N SER A 464 -15.83 27.76 7.10
CA SER A 464 -16.84 26.84 7.65
C SER A 464 -16.15 25.54 8.07
N ILE A 465 -16.56 24.96 9.19
CA ILE A 465 -16.13 23.63 9.64
C ILE A 465 -17.31 22.87 10.27
N GLN A 466 -17.45 21.60 9.92
CA GLN A 466 -18.39 20.66 10.53
C GLN A 466 -17.69 19.32 10.74
N TYR A 467 -17.92 18.69 11.89
CA TYR A 467 -17.45 17.33 12.17
C TYR A 467 -18.58 16.33 11.98
N THR A 468 -18.29 15.20 11.36
CA THR A 468 -19.20 14.04 11.29
C THR A 468 -18.52 12.85 11.98
N PRO A 469 -19.01 12.38 13.15
CA PRO A 469 -18.44 11.23 13.84
C PRO A 469 -18.70 9.92 13.08
N MET A 470 -17.88 8.90 13.29
CA MET A 470 -17.99 7.59 12.61
C MET A 470 -19.38 6.95 12.67
N ILE A 471 -20.09 7.08 13.80
CA ILE A 471 -21.46 6.55 13.98
C ILE A 471 -22.50 7.21 13.06
N ASN A 472 -22.22 8.39 12.49
CA ASN A 472 -23.10 9.07 11.54
C ASN A 472 -22.68 8.84 10.07
N LEU A 473 -21.60 8.10 9.81
CA LEU A 473 -21.06 7.86 8.47
C LEU A 473 -21.51 6.49 7.93
N SER A 474 -22.82 6.36 7.70
CA SER A 474 -23.50 5.11 7.32
C SER A 474 -22.94 4.38 6.09
N VAL A 475 -22.23 5.09 5.21
CA VAL A 475 -21.47 4.53 4.08
C VAL A 475 -20.42 3.48 4.48
N TYR A 476 -19.98 3.49 5.75
CA TYR A 476 -19.04 2.51 6.30
C TYR A 476 -19.72 1.37 7.08
N HIS A 477 -21.05 1.29 7.11
CA HIS A 477 -21.80 0.32 7.95
C HIS A 477 -22.38 -0.87 7.18
N GLN A 478 -22.28 -0.88 5.84
CA GLN A 478 -22.97 -1.87 4.99
C GLN A 478 -22.03 -2.79 4.19
N GLY A 479 -20.72 -2.77 4.47
CA GLY A 479 -19.71 -3.50 3.69
C GLY A 479 -19.45 -2.89 2.32
N VAL A 480 -18.75 -3.64 1.47
CA VAL A 480 -18.34 -3.24 0.11
C VAL A 480 -19.41 -3.64 -0.92
N GLY A 481 -19.58 -2.80 -1.95
CA GLY A 481 -20.55 -3.04 -3.02
C GLY A 481 -22.02 -2.83 -2.64
N ALA A 482 -22.30 -2.29 -1.45
CA ALA A 482 -23.67 -2.05 -0.99
C ALA A 482 -24.41 -0.99 -1.83
N GLY A 483 -25.52 -1.41 -2.44
CA GLY A 483 -26.41 -0.55 -3.23
C GLY A 483 -26.01 -0.37 -4.71
N PRO A 484 -26.96 -0.01 -5.59
CA PRO A 484 -26.71 0.15 -7.03
C PRO A 484 -25.71 1.27 -7.34
N ASP A 485 -25.71 2.31 -6.50
CA ASP A 485 -24.90 3.53 -6.64
C ASP A 485 -23.52 3.44 -5.96
N TYR A 486 -22.99 2.24 -5.70
CA TYR A 486 -21.67 2.07 -5.08
C TYR A 486 -20.53 2.55 -6.03
N ILE A 487 -19.97 3.72 -5.74
CA ILE A 487 -18.95 4.41 -6.54
C ILE A 487 -17.49 4.04 -6.19
N GLY A 488 -17.26 3.05 -5.32
CA GLY A 488 -15.92 2.74 -4.79
C GLY A 488 -15.46 3.73 -3.73
N VAL A 489 -14.15 3.90 -3.60
CA VAL A 489 -13.52 4.92 -2.74
C VAL A 489 -13.80 6.29 -3.37
N PRO A 490 -14.64 7.17 -2.77
CA PRO A 490 -14.99 8.43 -3.41
C PRO A 490 -13.85 9.44 -3.28
N GLY A 491 -13.68 10.29 -4.29
CA GLY A 491 -12.69 11.37 -4.28
C GLY A 491 -11.25 10.88 -4.46
N THR A 492 -10.99 10.21 -5.58
CA THR A 492 -9.65 9.73 -5.99
C THR A 492 -9.39 10.08 -7.46
N TYR A 493 -8.13 10.03 -7.90
CA TYR A 493 -7.74 10.41 -9.27
C TYR A 493 -8.34 9.48 -10.34
N PHE A 494 -8.35 8.17 -10.08
CA PHE A 494 -9.02 7.17 -10.91
C PHE A 494 -10.33 6.72 -10.26
N PRO A 495 -11.42 6.53 -11.04
CA PRO A 495 -12.70 6.05 -10.55
C PRO A 495 -12.70 4.53 -10.38
N LEU A 496 -13.73 3.99 -9.69
CA LEU A 496 -14.01 2.55 -9.74
C LEU A 496 -14.34 2.13 -11.18
N ARG A 497 -13.72 1.05 -11.64
CA ARG A 497 -14.03 0.37 -12.91
C ARG A 497 -14.82 -0.90 -12.62
N LYS A 498 -15.87 -1.16 -13.40
CA LYS A 498 -16.70 -2.37 -13.32
C LYS A 498 -16.35 -3.36 -14.43
N GLY A 499 -16.81 -4.61 -14.28
CA GLY A 499 -16.73 -5.65 -15.32
C GLY A 499 -15.32 -6.06 -15.75
N GLY A 500 -14.36 -6.11 -14.83
CA GLY A 500 -13.01 -6.64 -15.10
C GLY A 500 -12.81 -8.04 -14.51
N SER A 501 -11.56 -8.50 -14.51
CA SER A 501 -11.09 -9.67 -13.75
C SER A 501 -9.75 -9.39 -13.07
N VAL A 502 -9.51 -10.05 -11.94
CA VAL A 502 -8.25 -9.98 -11.18
C VAL A 502 -7.73 -11.38 -10.93
N THR A 503 -6.45 -11.62 -11.18
CA THR A 503 -5.73 -12.77 -10.62
C THR A 503 -4.85 -12.27 -9.47
N LEU A 504 -5.02 -12.88 -8.30
CA LEU A 504 -4.19 -12.62 -7.12
C LEU A 504 -3.04 -13.62 -7.10
N TYR A 505 -1.83 -13.16 -6.76
CA TYR A 505 -0.62 -13.98 -6.66
C TYR A 505 -0.03 -13.87 -5.26
N GLN A 506 0.35 -15.01 -4.70
CA GLN A 506 1.32 -15.12 -3.62
C GLN A 506 2.65 -15.57 -4.26
N ASP A 507 3.74 -14.95 -3.84
CA ASP A 507 5.09 -15.14 -4.34
C ASP A 507 5.24 -14.97 -5.86
N ALA A 508 6.43 -15.29 -6.37
CA ALA A 508 6.72 -15.31 -7.80
C ALA A 508 6.09 -16.53 -8.50
N HIS A 509 5.99 -17.68 -7.81
CA HIS A 509 5.52 -18.94 -8.37
C HIS A 509 4.91 -19.85 -7.29
N VAL A 510 3.70 -20.39 -7.51
CA VAL A 510 3.15 -21.50 -6.71
C VAL A 510 3.22 -22.81 -7.50
N PRO A 511 3.99 -23.82 -7.06
CA PRO A 511 4.08 -25.12 -7.73
C PRO A 511 2.76 -25.89 -7.66
N ASP A 512 2.44 -26.65 -8.70
CA ASP A 512 1.20 -27.45 -8.76
C ASP A 512 1.17 -28.52 -7.66
N GLY A 513 0.21 -28.41 -6.75
CA GLY A 513 0.01 -29.37 -5.65
C GLY A 513 0.90 -29.19 -4.42
N SER A 514 1.66 -28.09 -4.33
CA SER A 514 2.37 -27.69 -3.09
C SER A 514 1.40 -27.32 -1.95
N LEU A 515 0.30 -26.64 -2.29
CA LEU A 515 -0.74 -26.16 -1.37
C LEU A 515 -2.05 -26.98 -1.50
N PRO A 516 -2.88 -27.04 -0.44
CA PRO A 516 -4.11 -27.83 -0.43
C PRO A 516 -5.16 -27.31 -1.43
N ASN A 517 -5.96 -28.22 -1.98
CA ASN A 517 -7.09 -27.87 -2.84
C ASN A 517 -8.20 -27.20 -2.02
N LEU A 518 -8.38 -25.89 -2.23
CA LEU A 518 -9.44 -25.09 -1.60
C LEU A 518 -10.68 -25.04 -2.50
N MET A 519 -11.86 -24.99 -1.88
CA MET A 519 -13.16 -24.89 -2.58
C MET A 519 -13.82 -23.54 -2.30
N LEU A 520 -14.27 -22.90 -3.36
CA LEU A 520 -15.04 -21.65 -3.36
C LEU A 520 -16.55 -21.93 -3.39
N ASP A 521 -17.34 -20.87 -3.37
CA ASP A 521 -18.76 -20.90 -3.71
C ASP A 521 -19.05 -21.69 -5.00
N ARG A 522 -20.21 -22.35 -5.04
CA ARG A 522 -20.65 -23.25 -6.13
C ARG A 522 -19.73 -24.46 -6.38
N GLY A 523 -18.74 -24.73 -5.53
CA GLY A 523 -17.83 -25.87 -5.65
C GLY A 523 -16.74 -25.68 -6.71
N ILE A 524 -16.43 -24.42 -7.05
CA ILE A 524 -15.32 -24.07 -7.93
C ILE A 524 -14.01 -24.27 -7.14
N PRO A 525 -13.01 -25.00 -7.66
CA PRO A 525 -11.70 -25.10 -7.01
C PRO A 525 -10.95 -23.76 -7.13
N TYR A 526 -10.30 -23.34 -6.06
CA TYR A 526 -9.35 -22.22 -6.12
C TYR A 526 -8.12 -22.61 -6.95
N VAL A 527 -7.64 -21.69 -7.78
CA VAL A 527 -6.47 -21.92 -8.66
C VAL A 527 -5.35 -20.97 -8.24
N HIS A 528 -4.27 -21.56 -7.72
CA HIS A 528 -3.05 -20.83 -7.37
C HIS A 528 -2.40 -20.24 -8.63
N GLY A 529 -2.14 -18.92 -8.61
CA GLY A 529 -1.51 -18.23 -9.75
C GLY A 529 0.02 -18.32 -9.76
N LYS A 530 0.64 -18.18 -10.93
CA LYS A 530 2.10 -18.28 -11.12
C LYS A 530 2.65 -16.95 -11.65
N CYS A 531 2.80 -15.97 -10.77
CA CYS A 531 3.03 -14.55 -11.11
C CYS A 531 4.07 -14.33 -12.23
N TRP A 532 5.29 -14.86 -12.06
CA TRP A 532 6.37 -14.62 -13.00
C TRP A 532 6.25 -15.41 -14.31
N PHE A 533 5.57 -16.57 -14.28
CA PHE A 533 5.21 -17.30 -15.49
C PHE A 533 4.17 -16.53 -16.32
N ASP A 534 3.12 -16.00 -15.68
CA ASP A 534 2.12 -15.15 -16.32
C ASP A 534 2.72 -13.85 -16.88
N ILE A 535 3.66 -13.23 -16.17
CA ILE A 535 4.41 -12.06 -16.67
C ILE A 535 5.29 -12.44 -17.88
N PHE A 536 6.03 -13.55 -17.81
CA PHE A 536 6.84 -14.06 -18.92
C PHE A 536 5.98 -14.29 -20.16
N ASP A 537 4.86 -14.99 -20.01
CA ASP A 537 3.99 -15.32 -21.13
C ASP A 537 3.29 -14.08 -21.70
N ALA A 538 2.84 -13.16 -20.85
CA ALA A 538 2.27 -11.88 -21.28
C ALA A 538 3.27 -11.05 -22.11
N ILE A 539 4.54 -10.96 -21.67
CA ILE A 539 5.61 -10.28 -22.42
C ILE A 539 5.90 -11.01 -23.73
N ARG A 540 5.97 -12.35 -23.71
CA ARG A 540 6.20 -13.21 -24.88
C ARG A 540 5.09 -13.04 -25.93
N GLN A 541 3.83 -12.94 -25.52
CA GLN A 541 2.67 -12.82 -26.39
C GLN A 541 2.39 -11.39 -26.90
N ALA A 542 2.97 -10.35 -26.29
CA ALA A 542 2.78 -8.96 -26.68
C ALA A 542 3.13 -8.69 -28.16
N ARG A 543 2.38 -7.80 -28.83
CA ARG A 543 2.54 -7.46 -30.26
C ARG A 543 2.65 -5.95 -30.53
N ARG A 544 2.33 -5.10 -29.55
CA ARG A 544 2.25 -3.64 -29.68
C ARG A 544 3.11 -2.93 -28.64
N LEU A 545 2.94 -3.19 -27.35
CA LEU A 545 3.66 -2.51 -26.27
C LEU A 545 4.03 -3.43 -25.09
N ILE A 546 5.17 -3.12 -24.47
CA ILE A 546 5.60 -3.67 -23.17
C ILE A 546 6.17 -2.51 -22.35
N TYR A 547 5.41 -2.00 -21.39
CA TYR A 547 5.83 -0.90 -20.52
C TYR A 547 6.06 -1.41 -19.09
N ILE A 548 7.23 -1.13 -18.52
CA ILE A 548 7.65 -1.66 -17.22
C ILE A 548 8.08 -0.51 -16.30
N THR A 549 7.59 -0.50 -15.06
CA THR A 549 8.16 0.30 -13.97
C THR A 549 8.67 -0.60 -12.86
N GLY A 550 9.76 -0.19 -12.23
CA GLY A 550 10.34 -0.88 -11.09
C GLY A 550 11.24 0.06 -10.30
N TRP A 551 11.41 -0.26 -9.02
CA TRP A 551 12.44 0.33 -8.18
C TRP A 551 13.82 -0.25 -8.57
N SER A 552 13.86 -1.55 -8.89
CA SER A 552 15.00 -2.21 -9.56
C SER A 552 14.47 -3.11 -10.68
N VAL A 553 15.23 -3.22 -11.77
CA VAL A 553 14.95 -4.19 -12.84
C VAL A 553 16.29 -4.78 -13.26
N TRP A 554 16.44 -6.10 -13.19
CA TRP A 554 17.70 -6.78 -13.53
C TRP A 554 17.58 -7.57 -14.82
N HIS A 555 18.32 -7.15 -15.85
CA HIS A 555 18.26 -7.77 -17.18
C HIS A 555 18.61 -9.27 -17.20
N LYS A 556 19.34 -9.80 -16.21
CA LYS A 556 19.69 -11.24 -16.11
C LYS A 556 18.62 -12.11 -15.47
N VAL A 557 17.59 -11.54 -14.85
CA VAL A 557 16.61 -12.34 -14.09
C VAL A 557 15.88 -13.34 -14.99
N ARG A 558 15.75 -14.58 -14.53
CA ARG A 558 14.95 -15.63 -15.18
C ARG A 558 13.58 -15.70 -14.50
N LEU A 559 12.54 -15.45 -15.30
CA LEU A 559 11.14 -15.44 -14.84
C LEU A 559 10.54 -16.84 -14.68
N VAL A 560 10.99 -17.80 -15.49
CA VAL A 560 10.60 -19.21 -15.41
C VAL A 560 11.86 -20.00 -15.05
N ARG A 561 11.80 -20.79 -13.97
CA ARG A 561 12.92 -21.63 -13.50
C ARG A 561 12.55 -23.13 -13.48
N ASP A 562 11.33 -23.40 -13.90
CA ASP A 562 10.63 -24.68 -13.92
C ASP A 562 10.69 -25.26 -15.33
N ALA A 563 10.69 -26.59 -15.45
CA ALA A 563 11.25 -27.27 -16.63
C ALA A 563 10.61 -26.90 -17.99
N GLY A 564 11.45 -26.51 -18.96
CA GLY A 564 11.04 -26.31 -20.36
C GLY A 564 12.08 -25.57 -21.21
N PRO A 565 11.85 -25.40 -22.53
CA PRO A 565 12.75 -24.66 -23.42
C PRO A 565 12.80 -23.13 -23.18
N ALA A 566 12.10 -22.64 -22.15
CA ALA A 566 12.14 -21.26 -21.69
C ALA A 566 13.19 -20.99 -20.59
N LEU A 567 13.76 -22.05 -19.98
CA LEU A 567 14.66 -21.99 -18.81
C LEU A 567 15.85 -21.03 -18.97
N ASP A 568 16.41 -20.94 -20.18
CA ASP A 568 17.65 -20.19 -20.45
C ASP A 568 17.39 -18.72 -20.86
N CYS A 569 16.13 -18.30 -20.99
CA CYS A 569 15.80 -16.96 -21.48
C CYS A 569 15.81 -15.91 -20.35
N THR A 570 16.76 -14.99 -20.37
CA THR A 570 16.76 -13.85 -19.43
C THR A 570 15.71 -12.80 -19.83
N LEU A 571 15.19 -12.05 -18.84
CA LEU A 571 14.30 -10.91 -19.06
C LEU A 571 14.89 -9.91 -20.08
N GLY A 572 16.19 -9.69 -20.04
CA GLY A 572 16.92 -8.83 -20.97
C GLY A 572 16.81 -9.29 -22.41
N GLU A 573 17.03 -10.59 -22.65
CA GLU A 573 16.96 -11.17 -23.99
C GLU A 573 15.53 -11.25 -24.52
N LEU A 574 14.57 -11.60 -23.66
CA LEU A 574 13.15 -11.57 -23.99
C LEU A 574 12.72 -10.17 -24.46
N LEU A 575 12.96 -9.14 -23.64
CA LEU A 575 12.63 -7.75 -23.98
C LEU A 575 13.36 -7.26 -25.24
N ARG A 576 14.62 -7.69 -25.45
CA ARG A 576 15.38 -7.39 -26.66
C ARG A 576 14.72 -8.03 -27.89
N SER A 577 14.33 -9.31 -27.85
CA SER A 577 13.62 -10.00 -28.94
C SER A 577 12.33 -9.28 -29.30
N LYS A 578 11.45 -9.03 -28.32
CA LYS A 578 10.18 -8.32 -28.54
C LYS A 578 10.41 -6.95 -29.19
N SER A 579 11.48 -6.25 -28.82
CA SER A 579 11.85 -4.96 -29.42
C SER A 579 12.40 -5.04 -30.86
N GLN A 580 12.91 -6.22 -31.27
CA GLN A 580 13.34 -6.53 -32.64
C GLN A 580 12.17 -7.00 -33.51
N GLU A 581 11.18 -7.66 -32.91
CA GLU A 581 9.87 -7.98 -33.52
C GLU A 581 9.00 -6.73 -33.79
N GLY A 582 9.43 -5.55 -33.29
CA GLY A 582 8.75 -4.26 -33.48
C GLY A 582 7.83 -3.83 -32.33
N VAL A 583 7.76 -4.59 -31.24
CA VAL A 583 6.99 -4.22 -30.04
C VAL A 583 7.64 -3.02 -29.36
N ARG A 584 6.85 -2.03 -28.92
CA ARG A 584 7.36 -0.84 -28.24
C ARG A 584 7.67 -1.14 -26.77
N VAL A 585 8.94 -1.39 -26.47
CA VAL A 585 9.42 -1.71 -25.13
C VAL A 585 9.98 -0.47 -24.42
N LEU A 586 9.36 -0.07 -23.31
CA LEU A 586 9.73 1.11 -22.51
C LEU A 586 9.91 0.75 -21.03
N LEU A 587 11.09 1.03 -20.46
CA LEU A 587 11.42 0.78 -19.05
C LEU A 587 11.63 2.11 -18.32
N LEU A 588 10.86 2.34 -17.25
CA LEU A 588 10.97 3.51 -16.38
C LEU A 588 11.41 3.05 -14.98
N ILE A 589 12.72 2.92 -14.82
CA ILE A 589 13.39 2.45 -13.59
C ILE A 589 13.69 3.67 -12.71
N TRP A 590 13.80 3.49 -11.39
CA TRP A 590 14.43 4.50 -10.52
C TRP A 590 15.91 4.74 -10.93
N ASP A 591 16.43 5.93 -10.62
CA ASP A 591 17.84 6.35 -10.81
C ASP A 591 18.46 6.40 -9.41
N ASP A 592 19.25 5.40 -9.02
CA ASP A 592 19.91 5.44 -7.70
C ASP A 592 20.99 6.54 -7.74
N PRO A 593 20.85 7.62 -6.94
CA PRO A 593 21.79 8.73 -6.96
C PRO A 593 23.23 8.33 -6.57
N THR A 594 23.43 7.14 -6.00
CA THR A 594 24.71 6.58 -5.58
C THR A 594 25.37 5.64 -6.62
N SER A 595 24.62 5.12 -7.61
CA SER A 595 25.10 4.20 -8.67
C SER A 595 25.98 4.87 -9.75
N ARG A 596 26.91 5.75 -9.37
CA ARG A 596 27.61 6.67 -10.29
C ARG A 596 29.01 6.24 -10.71
N SER A 597 29.11 5.86 -11.99
CA SER A 597 30.40 5.66 -12.67
C SER A 597 31.19 6.97 -12.83
N ILE A 598 32.08 7.28 -11.89
CA ILE A 598 32.99 8.44 -11.94
C ILE A 598 34.34 8.01 -12.51
N LEU A 599 34.83 8.72 -13.55
CA LEU A 599 36.16 8.54 -14.14
C LEU A 599 36.52 7.09 -14.54
N GLY A 600 35.51 6.27 -14.90
CA GLY A 600 35.69 4.87 -15.31
C GLY A 600 35.69 3.85 -14.16
N TYR A 601 35.71 4.31 -12.91
CA TYR A 601 35.50 3.45 -11.75
C TYR A 601 34.01 3.23 -11.53
N LYS A 602 33.64 1.98 -11.25
CA LYS A 602 32.26 1.60 -10.87
C LYS A 602 32.12 1.76 -9.36
N THR A 603 31.07 2.44 -8.92
CA THR A 603 30.45 2.20 -7.62
C THR A 603 29.09 1.59 -7.90
N ASP A 604 28.85 0.37 -7.40
CA ASP A 604 27.51 -0.21 -7.39
C ASP A 604 26.69 0.51 -6.30
N GLY A 605 25.37 0.57 -6.48
CA GLY A 605 24.50 1.41 -5.66
C GLY A 605 24.47 1.00 -4.18
N VAL A 606 24.41 1.99 -3.30
CA VAL A 606 24.27 1.79 -1.84
C VAL A 606 22.95 1.10 -1.50
N MET A 607 21.96 1.21 -2.40
CA MET A 607 20.66 0.54 -2.31
C MET A 607 20.57 -0.74 -3.14
N ALA A 608 21.69 -1.28 -3.64
CA ALA A 608 21.77 -2.52 -4.41
C ALA A 608 20.85 -2.61 -5.65
N THR A 609 20.70 -1.51 -6.40
CA THR A 609 19.91 -1.49 -7.65
C THR A 609 20.72 -1.89 -8.88
N HIS A 610 20.05 -2.51 -9.86
CA HIS A 610 20.63 -2.88 -11.16
C HIS A 610 20.29 -1.89 -12.30
N ASP A 611 19.84 -0.68 -11.95
CA ASP A 611 19.34 0.36 -12.85
C ASP A 611 20.34 0.76 -13.96
N GLU A 612 21.57 1.10 -13.57
CA GLU A 612 22.65 1.44 -14.50
C GLU A 612 23.16 0.23 -15.31
N GLU A 613 23.14 -0.98 -14.74
CA GLU A 613 23.53 -2.21 -15.46
C GLU A 613 22.54 -2.51 -16.59
N THR A 614 21.25 -2.54 -16.26
CA THR A 614 20.15 -2.79 -17.19
C THR A 614 20.06 -1.72 -18.28
N ARG A 615 20.27 -0.43 -17.96
CA ARG A 615 20.37 0.63 -18.98
C ARG A 615 21.53 0.39 -19.96
N ARG A 616 22.69 -0.08 -19.47
CA ARG A 616 23.86 -0.35 -20.33
C ARG A 616 23.62 -1.53 -21.26
N PHE A 617 22.94 -2.59 -20.80
CA PHE A 617 22.58 -3.77 -21.61
C PHE A 617 21.65 -3.43 -22.78
N PHE A 618 20.72 -2.49 -22.61
CA PHE A 618 19.78 -2.07 -23.66
C PHE A 618 20.26 -0.94 -24.57
N LYS A 619 21.39 -0.29 -24.26
CA LYS A 619 21.95 0.90 -24.95
C LYS A 619 22.04 0.79 -26.49
N HIS A 620 22.19 -0.43 -27.03
CA HIS A 620 22.33 -0.72 -28.46
C HIS A 620 21.15 -1.54 -29.02
N SER A 621 19.94 -1.35 -28.47
CA SER A 621 18.71 -2.02 -28.87
C SER A 621 17.54 -1.04 -29.05
N SER A 622 16.39 -1.52 -29.53
CA SER A 622 15.16 -0.73 -29.65
C SER A 622 14.45 -0.47 -28.31
N VAL A 623 14.86 -1.14 -27.22
CA VAL A 623 14.32 -0.96 -25.87
C VAL A 623 14.76 0.39 -25.32
N GLN A 624 13.79 1.22 -24.90
CA GLN A 624 14.08 2.54 -24.33
C GLN A 624 14.06 2.47 -22.81
N VAL A 625 15.20 2.72 -22.17
CA VAL A 625 15.33 2.76 -20.71
C VAL A 625 15.53 4.20 -20.25
N LEU A 626 14.60 4.71 -19.43
CA LEU A 626 14.75 5.95 -18.69
C LEU A 626 15.00 5.63 -17.22
N LEU A 627 16.12 6.12 -16.67
CA LEU A 627 16.29 6.20 -15.23
C LEU A 627 15.63 7.49 -14.74
N CYS A 628 14.83 7.37 -13.70
CA CYS A 628 13.95 8.42 -13.20
C CYS A 628 14.34 8.80 -11.76
N PRO A 629 15.15 9.85 -11.55
CA PRO A 629 15.46 10.33 -10.22
C PRO A 629 14.23 10.99 -9.59
N ARG A 630 13.96 10.65 -8.33
CA ARG A 630 12.96 11.35 -7.53
C ARG A 630 13.47 12.78 -7.28
N THR A 631 12.62 13.79 -7.49
CA THR A 631 13.03 15.20 -7.45
C THR A 631 12.00 16.07 -6.76
N ALA A 632 12.46 16.95 -5.86
CA ALA A 632 11.61 17.99 -5.29
C ALA A 632 11.31 19.09 -6.33
N GLY A 633 10.20 19.79 -6.13
CA GLY A 633 9.89 20.99 -6.92
C GLY A 633 10.96 22.09 -6.75
N LYS A 634 11.19 22.88 -7.80
CA LYS A 634 12.25 23.91 -7.84
C LYS A 634 12.08 25.07 -6.85
N ARG A 635 10.97 25.09 -6.09
CA ARG A 635 10.62 26.08 -5.06
C ARG A 635 10.68 25.52 -3.62
N HIS A 636 11.23 24.31 -3.43
CA HIS A 636 11.60 23.82 -2.11
C HIS A 636 13.00 24.34 -1.73
N SER A 637 13.32 24.40 -0.44
CA SER A 637 14.66 24.77 0.04
C SER A 637 15.74 23.81 -0.47
N TRP A 638 16.98 24.28 -0.61
CA TRP A 638 18.09 23.45 -1.10
C TRP A 638 18.29 22.17 -0.27
N ILE A 639 18.09 22.25 1.05
CA ILE A 639 18.11 21.10 1.97
C ILE A 639 17.04 20.08 1.55
N LYS A 640 15.79 20.49 1.34
CA LYS A 640 14.71 19.58 0.92
C LYS A 640 14.89 19.06 -0.52
N GLN A 641 15.53 19.82 -1.40
CA GLN A 641 15.91 19.33 -2.74
C GLN A 641 16.98 18.22 -2.64
N LYS A 642 17.99 18.39 -1.78
CA LYS A 642 19.00 17.35 -1.51
C LYS A 642 18.39 16.12 -0.83
N GLU A 643 17.53 16.33 0.18
CA GLU A 643 16.78 15.26 0.87
C GLU A 643 16.01 14.39 -0.13
N VAL A 644 15.09 14.99 -0.91
CA VAL A 644 14.26 14.23 -1.87
C VAL A 644 15.11 13.54 -2.95
N GLY A 645 16.17 14.19 -3.43
CA GLY A 645 17.07 13.65 -4.45
C GLY A 645 18.15 12.67 -3.95
N THR A 646 18.11 12.28 -2.67
CA THR A 646 19.03 11.27 -2.08
C THR A 646 18.28 10.18 -1.32
N ILE A 647 17.09 10.47 -0.77
CA ILE A 647 16.41 9.60 0.21
C ILE A 647 15.16 8.93 -0.35
N TYR A 648 14.41 9.60 -1.24
CA TYR A 648 13.13 9.09 -1.72
C TYR A 648 13.24 8.46 -3.11
N THR A 649 12.39 7.47 -3.37
CA THR A 649 12.52 6.57 -4.53
C THR A 649 11.32 6.62 -5.47
N HIS A 650 11.49 6.00 -6.64
CA HIS A 650 10.38 5.62 -7.51
C HIS A 650 10.03 4.15 -7.26
N HIS A 651 9.10 3.90 -6.33
CA HIS A 651 8.91 2.58 -5.74
C HIS A 651 7.85 1.69 -6.43
N GLN A 652 7.00 2.27 -7.32
CA GLN A 652 6.04 1.53 -8.15
C GLN A 652 6.71 0.35 -8.90
N LYS A 653 6.13 -0.84 -8.77
CA LYS A 653 6.41 -2.01 -9.61
C LYS A 653 5.21 -2.30 -10.50
N SER A 654 5.41 -2.41 -11.81
CA SER A 654 4.35 -2.75 -12.76
C SER A 654 4.83 -3.25 -14.11
N VAL A 655 4.06 -4.13 -14.74
CA VAL A 655 4.24 -4.58 -16.13
C VAL A 655 2.94 -4.38 -16.89
N ILE A 656 2.97 -3.78 -18.08
CA ILE A 656 1.77 -3.43 -18.86
C ILE A 656 2.01 -3.89 -20.30
N VAL A 657 1.10 -4.69 -20.85
CA VAL A 657 1.23 -5.25 -22.22
C VAL A 657 -0.10 -5.27 -22.97
N ASP A 658 -0.03 -5.44 -24.28
CA ASP A 658 -1.18 -5.83 -25.10
C ASP A 658 -1.37 -7.37 -25.12
N ALA A 659 -2.44 -7.86 -24.51
CA ALA A 659 -2.87 -9.26 -24.55
C ALA A 659 -3.87 -9.52 -25.68
N ASP A 660 -4.16 -10.79 -25.97
CA ASP A 660 -5.22 -11.16 -26.92
C ASP A 660 -6.62 -10.84 -26.35
N ALA A 661 -7.51 -10.33 -27.20
CA ALA A 661 -8.92 -10.13 -26.89
C ALA A 661 -9.84 -11.04 -27.75
N GLY A 662 -9.26 -11.89 -28.60
CA GLY A 662 -9.99 -12.68 -29.58
C GLY A 662 -10.34 -11.89 -30.84
N ASN A 663 -10.81 -12.57 -31.89
CA ASN A 663 -11.23 -11.96 -33.16
C ASN A 663 -10.16 -11.05 -33.83
N ASN A 664 -8.87 -11.30 -33.58
CA ASN A 664 -7.71 -10.47 -33.95
C ASN A 664 -7.59 -9.11 -33.23
N TYR A 665 -8.47 -8.81 -32.28
CA TYR A 665 -8.34 -7.65 -31.38
C TYR A 665 -7.43 -7.95 -30.20
N ARG A 666 -6.92 -6.89 -29.56
CA ARG A 666 -6.01 -6.93 -28.42
C ARG A 666 -6.47 -5.96 -27.34
N LYS A 667 -6.20 -6.28 -26.08
CA LYS A 667 -6.61 -5.49 -24.91
C LYS A 667 -5.42 -5.19 -24.02
N ILE A 668 -5.47 -4.11 -23.25
CA ILE A 668 -4.43 -3.83 -22.26
C ILE A 668 -4.66 -4.68 -21.01
N ILE A 669 -3.61 -5.35 -20.54
CA ILE A 669 -3.54 -5.94 -19.20
C ILE A 669 -2.38 -5.33 -18.43
N ALA A 670 -2.48 -5.32 -17.10
CA ALA A 670 -1.46 -4.76 -16.23
C ALA A 670 -1.21 -5.66 -15.01
N PHE A 671 0.04 -5.70 -14.57
CA PHE A 671 0.48 -6.35 -13.34
C PHE A 671 0.92 -5.28 -12.34
N VAL A 672 0.51 -5.42 -11.07
CA VAL A 672 0.81 -4.48 -9.96
C VAL A 672 0.96 -5.24 -8.65
N GLY A 673 1.97 -4.91 -7.84
CA GLY A 673 2.22 -5.54 -6.53
C GLY A 673 3.55 -5.12 -5.90
N GLY A 674 4.07 -5.95 -4.99
CA GLY A 674 5.34 -5.73 -4.31
C GLY A 674 6.58 -6.26 -5.05
N LEU A 675 6.44 -7.33 -5.86
CA LEU A 675 7.56 -7.90 -6.62
C LEU A 675 8.11 -6.93 -7.69
N ASP A 676 9.39 -6.58 -7.57
CA ASP A 676 10.23 -6.04 -8.67
C ASP A 676 10.73 -7.17 -9.57
N LEU A 677 11.05 -6.88 -10.83
CA LEU A 677 11.65 -7.84 -11.76
C LEU A 677 13.18 -7.84 -11.63
N CYS A 678 13.67 -8.27 -10.48
CA CYS A 678 15.10 -8.32 -10.16
C CYS A 678 15.49 -9.55 -9.33
N ASP A 679 16.77 -9.60 -8.97
CA ASP A 679 17.44 -10.60 -8.14
C ASP A 679 16.72 -10.88 -6.80
N GLY A 680 16.78 -12.12 -6.31
CA GLY A 680 16.26 -12.55 -5.01
C GLY A 680 14.73 -12.70 -4.88
N ARG A 681 13.96 -12.05 -5.77
CA ARG A 681 12.48 -11.93 -5.71
C ARG A 681 11.72 -13.15 -6.24
N TYR A 682 12.40 -14.11 -6.86
CA TYR A 682 11.80 -15.42 -7.10
C TYR A 682 11.78 -16.19 -5.79
N ASP A 683 10.61 -16.71 -5.42
CA ASP A 683 10.47 -17.75 -4.42
C ASP A 683 9.13 -18.49 -4.61
N THR A 684 8.88 -19.46 -3.73
CA THR A 684 7.68 -20.31 -3.71
C THR A 684 7.21 -20.50 -2.25
N PRO A 685 5.95 -20.89 -2.00
CA PRO A 685 5.41 -21.12 -0.64
C PRO A 685 6.19 -22.10 0.27
N ASP A 686 7.06 -22.95 -0.28
CA ASP A 686 8.00 -23.81 0.49
C ASP A 686 9.12 -22.99 1.19
N HIS A 687 9.37 -21.75 0.74
CA HIS A 687 10.39 -20.80 1.19
C HIS A 687 11.74 -21.44 1.61
N PRO A 688 12.40 -22.18 0.71
CA PRO A 688 13.60 -22.97 1.02
C PRO A 688 14.79 -22.08 1.40
N VAL A 689 15.36 -22.37 2.57
CA VAL A 689 16.43 -21.59 3.19
C VAL A 689 17.82 -22.01 2.67
N PHE A 690 18.02 -23.31 2.38
CA PHE A 690 19.27 -23.83 1.84
C PHE A 690 19.09 -24.84 0.69
N ARG A 691 17.95 -25.54 0.58
CA ARG A 691 17.75 -26.64 -0.39
C ARG A 691 17.96 -26.24 -1.86
N THR A 692 17.65 -24.99 -2.19
CA THR A 692 17.70 -24.46 -3.56
C THR A 692 18.99 -23.75 -3.94
N LEU A 693 19.97 -23.66 -3.01
CA LEU A 693 21.23 -22.91 -3.23
C LEU A 693 22.07 -23.43 -4.40
N GLU A 694 21.91 -24.70 -4.77
CA GLU A 694 22.59 -25.31 -5.92
C GLU A 694 21.66 -25.49 -7.14
N THR A 695 20.39 -25.04 -7.05
CA THR A 695 19.37 -25.17 -8.10
C THR A 695 18.80 -23.80 -8.51
N VAL A 696 17.51 -23.52 -8.26
CA VAL A 696 16.81 -22.32 -8.75
C VAL A 696 17.31 -21.01 -8.14
N HIS A 697 18.05 -21.06 -7.04
CA HIS A 697 18.64 -19.90 -6.36
C HIS A 697 20.17 -19.81 -6.50
N LYS A 698 20.80 -20.67 -7.32
CA LYS A 698 22.26 -20.72 -7.47
C LYS A 698 22.87 -19.45 -8.04
N ASP A 699 22.27 -18.95 -9.12
CA ASP A 699 22.68 -17.71 -9.79
C ASP A 699 21.88 -16.49 -9.28
N ASP A 700 21.18 -16.65 -8.15
CA ASP A 700 20.18 -15.71 -7.60
C ASP A 700 20.14 -15.79 -6.05
N TYR A 701 21.31 -15.87 -5.42
CA TYR A 701 21.44 -15.82 -3.97
C TYR A 701 21.25 -14.39 -3.47
N HIS A 702 20.23 -14.17 -2.64
CA HIS A 702 20.01 -12.94 -1.91
C HIS A 702 20.04 -13.19 -0.40
N ASN A 703 20.84 -12.42 0.33
CA ASN A 703 20.74 -12.26 1.78
C ASN A 703 21.62 -11.06 2.24
N PRO A 704 21.07 -9.86 2.44
CA PRO A 704 21.80 -8.64 2.83
C PRO A 704 22.01 -8.50 4.35
N THR A 705 21.58 -9.49 5.16
CA THR A 705 21.79 -9.50 6.62
C THR A 705 23.27 -9.73 6.99
N TYR A 706 24.06 -10.38 6.14
CA TYR A 706 25.46 -10.74 6.41
C TYR A 706 26.48 -9.80 5.78
N THR A 707 27.60 -9.58 6.48
CA THR A 707 28.75 -8.83 5.96
C THR A 707 29.93 -9.76 5.66
N GLY A 708 30.57 -9.58 4.51
CA GLY A 708 31.67 -10.44 4.04
C GLY A 708 31.19 -11.62 3.19
N SER A 709 31.79 -12.81 3.36
CA SER A 709 31.41 -14.00 2.59
C SER A 709 30.07 -14.57 3.09
N THR A 710 29.28 -15.10 2.15
CA THR A 710 27.98 -15.75 2.35
C THR A 710 27.98 -17.22 1.92
N ALA A 711 29.15 -17.82 1.66
CA ALA A 711 29.26 -19.17 1.10
C ALA A 711 28.63 -20.23 2.03
N GLY A 712 27.54 -20.86 1.58
CA GLY A 712 26.76 -21.83 2.35
C GLY A 712 25.94 -21.21 3.50
N CYS A 713 25.78 -19.89 3.54
CA CYS A 713 24.81 -19.24 4.43
C CYS A 713 23.37 -19.48 3.94
N PRO A 714 22.35 -19.31 4.80
CA PRO A 714 20.96 -19.34 4.35
C PRO A 714 20.68 -18.21 3.35
N ARG A 715 19.90 -18.46 2.28
CA ARG A 715 19.25 -17.35 1.56
C ARG A 715 18.27 -16.65 2.49
N GLU A 716 17.86 -15.45 2.12
CA GLU A 716 16.68 -14.77 2.66
C GLU A 716 15.50 -15.13 1.73
N PRO A 717 14.58 -16.04 2.12
CA PRO A 717 13.42 -16.36 1.31
C PRO A 717 12.48 -15.16 1.20
N TRP A 718 11.78 -15.03 0.08
CA TRP A 718 11.09 -13.80 -0.30
C TRP A 718 9.58 -14.01 -0.44
N HIS A 719 8.83 -13.63 0.59
CA HIS A 719 7.36 -13.67 0.56
C HIS A 719 6.79 -12.32 0.11
N ASP A 720 5.92 -12.34 -0.90
CA ASP A 720 5.38 -11.12 -1.51
C ASP A 720 4.03 -11.34 -2.18
N LEU A 721 3.33 -10.25 -2.49
CA LEU A 721 1.99 -10.28 -3.08
C LEU A 721 1.96 -9.48 -4.39
N HIS A 722 1.29 -10.02 -5.41
CA HIS A 722 1.13 -9.36 -6.69
C HIS A 722 -0.25 -9.61 -7.29
N SER A 723 -0.61 -8.85 -8.33
CA SER A 723 -1.88 -9.00 -9.03
C SER A 723 -1.73 -8.82 -10.54
N LYS A 724 -2.58 -9.49 -11.31
CA LYS A 724 -2.86 -9.22 -12.73
C LYS A 724 -4.27 -8.63 -12.83
N ILE A 725 -4.39 -7.54 -13.57
CA ILE A 725 -5.61 -6.77 -13.81
C ILE A 725 -5.91 -6.84 -15.30
N ASP A 726 -7.09 -7.35 -15.64
CA ASP A 726 -7.56 -7.51 -17.02
C ASP A 726 -8.97 -6.92 -17.13
N GLY A 727 -9.14 -5.92 -18.00
CA GLY A 727 -10.33 -5.07 -18.08
C GLY A 727 -10.01 -3.58 -17.93
N PRO A 728 -11.03 -2.70 -17.77
CA PRO A 728 -10.85 -1.26 -17.92
C PRO A 728 -9.84 -0.61 -16.95
N ALA A 729 -9.64 -1.18 -15.75
CA ALA A 729 -8.65 -0.67 -14.77
C ALA A 729 -7.19 -0.81 -15.23
N ALA A 730 -6.87 -1.72 -16.15
CA ALA A 730 -5.52 -1.81 -16.72
C ALA A 730 -5.12 -0.54 -17.50
N TYR A 731 -6.11 0.17 -18.06
CA TYR A 731 -5.91 1.43 -18.78
C TYR A 731 -5.62 2.60 -17.83
N ASP A 732 -6.04 2.54 -16.56
CA ASP A 732 -5.65 3.51 -15.53
C ASP A 732 -4.18 3.30 -15.09
N VAL A 733 -3.72 2.04 -14.99
CA VAL A 733 -2.30 1.71 -14.75
C VAL A 733 -1.43 2.18 -15.92
N LEU A 734 -1.89 2.00 -17.16
CA LEU A 734 -1.28 2.56 -18.37
C LEU A 734 -1.23 4.09 -18.34
N THR A 735 -2.34 4.75 -18.00
CA THR A 735 -2.38 6.21 -17.85
C THR A 735 -1.34 6.70 -16.83
N ASN A 736 -1.16 6.00 -15.70
CA ASN A 736 -0.10 6.30 -14.73
C ASN A 736 1.32 6.17 -15.33
N PHE A 737 1.57 5.15 -16.16
CA PHE A 737 2.85 5.02 -16.87
C PHE A 737 3.09 6.21 -17.81
N GLU A 738 2.11 6.54 -18.65
CA GLU A 738 2.19 7.62 -19.64
C GLU A 738 2.43 8.98 -18.96
N GLU A 739 1.68 9.28 -17.90
CA GLU A 739 1.85 10.50 -17.09
C GLU A 739 3.25 10.63 -16.48
N ARG A 740 3.83 9.53 -15.99
CA ARG A 740 5.21 9.50 -15.45
C ARG A 740 6.25 9.61 -16.56
N TRP A 741 6.10 8.85 -17.64
CA TRP A 741 7.03 8.83 -18.79
C TRP A 741 7.14 10.22 -19.42
N LEU A 742 6.00 10.85 -19.74
CA LEU A 742 5.93 12.22 -20.28
C LEU A 742 6.42 13.30 -19.31
N LYS A 743 6.75 12.95 -18.06
CA LYS A 743 7.43 13.81 -17.10
C LYS A 743 8.94 13.57 -17.09
N ALA A 744 9.37 12.31 -17.05
CA ALA A 744 10.78 11.91 -17.05
C ALA A 744 11.50 12.29 -18.37
N SER A 745 10.84 12.12 -19.51
CA SER A 745 11.43 12.35 -20.85
C SER A 745 11.74 13.82 -21.19
N LYS A 746 11.31 14.78 -20.36
CA LYS A 746 11.31 16.22 -20.70
C LYS A 746 12.74 16.77 -20.95
N PRO A 747 13.04 17.32 -22.14
CA PRO A 747 14.37 17.83 -22.47
C PRO A 747 14.90 18.91 -21.51
N GLN A 748 16.07 18.67 -20.94
CA GLN A 748 16.78 19.60 -20.05
C GLN A 748 17.95 20.30 -20.76
N GLY A 749 18.31 21.50 -20.27
CA GLY A 749 19.42 22.30 -20.79
C GLY A 749 19.31 22.64 -22.28
N ILE A 750 20.45 22.62 -22.99
CA ILE A 750 20.57 22.97 -24.41
C ILE A 750 19.72 22.06 -25.31
N LYS A 751 19.38 20.83 -24.87
CA LYS A 751 18.52 19.90 -25.61
C LYS A 751 17.12 20.48 -25.89
N LYS A 752 16.67 21.50 -25.15
CA LYS A 752 15.42 22.25 -25.42
C LYS A 752 15.30 22.85 -26.82
N LEU A 753 16.42 23.18 -27.48
CA LEU A 753 16.38 23.73 -28.84
C LEU A 753 16.13 22.66 -29.91
N LYS A 754 16.30 21.37 -29.60
CA LYS A 754 15.84 20.29 -30.47
C LYS A 754 14.37 20.02 -30.20
N LYS A 755 13.51 20.24 -31.22
CA LYS A 755 12.07 20.02 -31.16
C LYS A 755 11.74 18.51 -31.18
N SER A 756 12.04 17.84 -30.07
CA SER A 756 11.72 16.43 -29.86
C SER A 756 10.21 16.29 -29.68
N TYR A 757 9.52 15.88 -30.75
CA TYR A 757 8.24 15.18 -30.57
C TYR A 757 8.58 13.84 -29.92
N ASP A 758 8.05 13.61 -28.73
CA ASP A 758 8.34 12.43 -27.92
C ASP A 758 7.45 11.26 -28.36
N ASP A 759 7.74 10.74 -29.56
CA ASP A 759 7.02 9.64 -30.22
C ASP A 759 7.42 8.25 -29.64
N SER A 760 7.67 8.23 -28.33
CA SER A 760 8.10 7.07 -27.55
C SER A 760 6.91 6.22 -27.09
N LEU A 761 5.84 6.87 -26.63
CA LEU A 761 4.57 6.25 -26.26
C LEU A 761 3.70 5.98 -27.49
N LEU A 762 3.11 4.78 -27.57
CA LEU A 762 2.08 4.46 -28.55
C LEU A 762 0.75 5.13 -28.20
N ARG A 763 0.11 5.74 -29.20
CA ARG A 763 -1.24 6.27 -29.12
C ARG A 763 -2.27 5.16 -29.32
N ILE A 764 -2.64 4.48 -28.23
CA ILE A 764 -3.62 3.38 -28.24
C ILE A 764 -4.96 3.81 -28.86
N ASP A 765 -5.35 5.08 -28.72
CA ASP A 765 -6.54 5.70 -29.33
C ASP A 765 -6.55 5.69 -30.87
N ARG A 766 -5.45 5.26 -31.51
CA ARG A 766 -5.25 5.23 -32.96
C ARG A 766 -4.87 3.85 -33.50
N ILE A 767 -4.79 2.83 -32.65
CA ILE A 767 -4.41 1.48 -33.03
C ILE A 767 -5.69 0.65 -33.15
N SER A 768 -6.17 0.46 -34.38
CA SER A 768 -7.50 -0.11 -34.67
C SER A 768 -7.71 -1.55 -34.20
N ASP A 769 -6.63 -2.30 -33.94
CA ASP A 769 -6.67 -3.64 -33.35
C ASP A 769 -6.53 -3.66 -31.83
N ILE A 770 -6.29 -2.52 -31.17
CA ILE A 770 -6.40 -2.40 -29.71
C ILE A 770 -7.81 -1.92 -29.35
N VAL A 771 -8.50 -2.67 -28.48
CA VAL A 771 -9.79 -2.29 -27.93
C VAL A 771 -9.63 -1.06 -27.03
N SER A 772 -10.53 -0.09 -27.14
CA SER A 772 -10.48 1.14 -26.33
C SER A 772 -10.84 0.87 -24.87
N ALA A 773 -10.57 1.84 -23.97
CA ALA A 773 -10.92 1.72 -22.56
C ALA A 773 -12.45 1.72 -22.30
N SER A 774 -13.28 2.20 -23.23
CA SER A 774 -14.75 2.13 -23.13
C SER A 774 -15.34 0.85 -23.72
N ASP A 775 -14.66 0.26 -24.70
CA ASP A 775 -15.12 -0.93 -25.42
C ASP A 775 -14.44 -2.21 -24.90
N ALA A 776 -13.52 -2.07 -23.94
CA ALA A 776 -12.76 -3.17 -23.33
C ALA A 776 -13.72 -4.27 -22.86
N PRO A 777 -13.46 -5.56 -23.19
CA PRO A 777 -14.44 -6.63 -22.94
C PRO A 777 -14.85 -6.70 -21.48
N SER A 778 -16.08 -6.29 -21.20
CA SER A 778 -16.61 -6.24 -19.84
C SER A 778 -17.27 -7.58 -19.50
N ILE A 779 -16.80 -8.18 -18.41
CA ILE A 779 -17.51 -9.27 -17.76
C ILE A 779 -18.80 -8.69 -17.15
N SER A 780 -19.92 -9.39 -17.25
CA SER A 780 -21.21 -8.88 -16.75
C SER A 780 -21.18 -8.70 -15.22
N ASP A 781 -21.81 -7.66 -14.68
CA ASP A 781 -22.10 -7.57 -13.23
C ASP A 781 -22.88 -8.81 -12.72
N ASN A 782 -23.60 -9.52 -13.61
CA ASN A 782 -24.29 -10.78 -13.34
C ASN A 782 -23.41 -12.04 -13.49
N ASP A 783 -22.13 -11.93 -13.82
CA ASP A 783 -21.17 -13.02 -13.77
C ASP A 783 -20.49 -13.07 -12.38
N PRO A 784 -20.36 -14.23 -11.73
CA PRO A 784 -19.69 -14.34 -10.45
C PRO A 784 -18.19 -14.03 -10.47
N GLU A 785 -17.49 -14.34 -11.56
CA GLU A 785 -16.05 -14.10 -11.69
C GLU A 785 -15.74 -12.67 -12.19
N SER A 786 -16.76 -11.81 -12.24
CA SER A 786 -16.62 -10.37 -12.46
C SER A 786 -15.94 -9.69 -11.27
N TRP A 787 -15.11 -8.70 -11.55
CA TRP A 787 -14.43 -7.86 -10.55
C TRP A 787 -14.67 -6.38 -10.79
N HIS A 788 -14.84 -5.65 -9.69
CA HIS A 788 -14.81 -4.19 -9.65
C HIS A 788 -13.47 -3.75 -9.06
N VAL A 789 -12.73 -2.91 -9.78
CA VAL A 789 -11.32 -2.57 -9.49
C VAL A 789 -11.10 -1.06 -9.56
N GLN A 790 -10.37 -0.51 -8.59
CA GLN A 790 -10.01 0.91 -8.55
C GLN A 790 -8.50 1.06 -8.35
N ILE A 791 -7.87 1.98 -9.10
CA ILE A 791 -6.43 2.24 -9.02
C ILE A 791 -6.16 3.43 -8.10
N PHE A 792 -5.18 3.26 -7.22
CA PHE A 792 -4.76 4.25 -6.23
C PHE A 792 -3.27 4.54 -6.35
N ARG A 793 -2.86 5.75 -5.97
CA ARG A 793 -1.45 6.17 -5.98
C ARG A 793 -1.06 6.96 -4.74
N SER A 794 0.25 6.99 -4.51
CA SER A 794 0.94 8.02 -3.74
C SER A 794 1.89 8.69 -4.72
N ILE A 795 1.57 9.87 -5.25
CA ILE A 795 2.41 10.53 -6.27
C ILE A 795 2.16 12.05 -6.33
N ASP A 796 3.16 12.82 -6.78
CA ASP A 796 3.08 14.28 -6.83
C ASP A 796 3.27 14.88 -8.24
N SER A 797 2.93 16.17 -8.37
CA SER A 797 3.12 16.94 -9.61
C SER A 797 4.59 17.18 -9.98
N ASN A 798 5.58 16.65 -9.24
CA ASN A 798 6.99 16.59 -9.66
C ASN A 798 7.27 15.28 -10.43
N SER A 799 6.57 14.19 -10.14
CA SER A 799 6.73 12.91 -10.84
C SER A 799 5.75 12.64 -12.00
N VAL A 800 4.64 13.38 -12.15
CA VAL A 800 3.71 13.23 -13.31
C VAL A 800 3.60 14.46 -14.24
N ARG A 801 3.05 14.24 -15.44
CA ARG A 801 2.51 15.24 -16.36
C ARG A 801 1.10 14.80 -16.77
N GLY A 802 0.10 15.41 -16.16
CA GLY A 802 -1.33 15.12 -16.38
C GLY A 802 -2.19 15.89 -15.39
N PHE A 803 -1.68 16.01 -14.16
CA PHE A 803 -2.27 16.83 -13.10
C PHE A 803 -2.58 18.27 -13.57
N PRO A 804 -3.75 18.80 -13.17
CA PRO A 804 -4.23 20.09 -13.62
C PRO A 804 -3.39 21.26 -13.10
N LYS A 805 -3.51 22.41 -13.77
CA LYS A 805 -2.89 23.67 -13.33
C LYS A 805 -3.84 24.57 -12.56
N ASP A 806 -5.15 24.42 -12.75
CA ASP A 806 -6.15 25.18 -12.02
C ASP A 806 -6.35 24.55 -10.63
N PRO A 807 -6.17 25.31 -9.54
CA PRO A 807 -6.64 24.98 -8.20
C PRO A 807 -8.03 24.30 -8.11
N LYS A 808 -9.01 24.78 -8.89
CA LYS A 808 -10.38 24.27 -8.84
C LYS A 808 -10.51 22.88 -9.45
N GLU A 809 -9.85 22.65 -10.59
CA GLU A 809 -9.79 21.32 -11.20
C GLU A 809 -8.96 20.33 -10.35
N ALA A 810 -7.88 20.80 -9.71
CA ALA A 810 -7.10 19.99 -8.75
C ALA A 810 -7.97 19.53 -7.57
N THR A 811 -8.79 20.42 -7.03
CA THR A 811 -9.73 20.11 -5.94
C THR A 811 -10.80 19.11 -6.38
N SER A 812 -11.36 19.23 -7.59
CA SER A 812 -12.34 18.26 -8.11
C SER A 812 -11.77 16.84 -8.30
N LYS A 813 -10.47 16.73 -8.62
CA LYS A 813 -9.73 15.46 -8.68
C LYS A 813 -9.16 15.03 -7.31
N ASN A 814 -9.55 15.71 -6.23
CA ASN A 814 -9.15 15.46 -4.84
C ASN A 814 -7.62 15.45 -4.62
N LEU A 815 -6.87 16.21 -5.42
CA LEU A 815 -5.44 16.37 -5.26
C LEU A 815 -5.15 17.40 -4.16
N MET A 816 -4.43 16.97 -3.12
CA MET A 816 -4.08 17.83 -1.99
C MET A 816 -2.94 18.80 -2.33
N CYS A 817 -2.90 19.95 -1.66
CA CYS A 817 -1.92 21.01 -1.92
C CYS A 817 -0.72 20.88 -0.97
N GLY A 818 0.45 20.50 -1.49
CA GLY A 818 1.72 20.64 -0.78
C GLY A 818 2.32 22.05 -0.92
N LYS A 819 3.54 22.28 -0.39
CA LYS A 819 4.27 23.52 -0.70
C LYS A 819 4.72 23.49 -2.17
N ASN A 820 4.06 24.27 -3.03
CA ASN A 820 4.32 24.38 -4.48
C ASN A 820 4.14 23.06 -5.28
N VAL A 821 3.29 22.13 -4.83
CA VAL A 821 3.08 20.82 -5.46
C VAL A 821 1.64 20.33 -5.27
N LEU A 822 1.09 19.58 -6.23
CA LEU A 822 -0.17 18.82 -6.08
C LEU A 822 0.13 17.37 -5.75
N ILE A 823 -0.66 16.74 -4.88
CA ILE A 823 -0.40 15.43 -4.29
C ILE A 823 -1.62 14.53 -4.46
N ASP A 824 -1.42 13.33 -5.01
CA ASP A 824 -2.35 12.21 -4.92
C ASP A 824 -1.91 11.33 -3.72
N MET A 825 -2.83 11.13 -2.77
CA MET A 825 -2.68 10.25 -1.59
C MET A 825 -3.86 9.27 -1.53
N SER A 826 -4.34 8.82 -2.69
CA SER A 826 -5.49 7.94 -2.79
C SER A 826 -5.23 6.56 -2.17
N ILE A 827 -3.98 6.10 -2.04
CA ILE A 827 -3.67 4.85 -1.31
C ILE A 827 -4.00 4.97 0.18
N HIS A 828 -3.50 6.00 0.87
CA HIS A 828 -3.83 6.26 2.28
C HIS A 828 -5.35 6.38 2.46
N THR A 829 -6.01 7.11 1.54
CA THR A 829 -7.46 7.30 1.52
C THR A 829 -8.22 5.98 1.37
N ALA A 830 -7.74 5.08 0.50
CA ALA A 830 -8.34 3.77 0.28
C ALA A 830 -8.17 2.87 1.49
N TYR A 831 -6.96 2.76 2.05
CA TYR A 831 -6.70 2.02 3.29
C TYR A 831 -7.61 2.48 4.43
N VAL A 832 -7.67 3.79 4.71
CA VAL A 832 -8.50 4.37 5.79
C VAL A 832 -9.98 4.07 5.60
N LYS A 833 -10.52 4.20 4.36
CA LYS A 833 -11.94 3.91 4.10
C LYS A 833 -12.24 2.40 4.19
N ALA A 834 -11.34 1.55 3.71
CA ALA A 834 -11.48 0.10 3.82
C ALA A 834 -11.49 -0.37 5.29
N ILE A 835 -10.53 0.10 6.11
CA ILE A 835 -10.46 -0.19 7.56
C ILE A 835 -11.74 0.28 8.28
N ARG A 836 -12.28 1.44 7.89
CA ARG A 836 -13.53 1.97 8.45
C ARG A 836 -14.77 1.16 8.04
N SER A 837 -14.81 0.65 6.81
CA SER A 837 -15.87 -0.25 6.33
C SER A 837 -15.87 -1.64 6.98
N ALA A 838 -14.73 -2.10 7.50
CA ALA A 838 -14.57 -3.44 8.04
C ALA A 838 -15.57 -3.77 9.18
N GLN A 839 -16.15 -4.96 9.11
CA GLN A 839 -17.19 -5.44 10.03
C GLN A 839 -16.79 -6.67 10.84
N HIS A 840 -15.95 -7.56 10.29
CA HIS A 840 -15.59 -8.86 10.88
C HIS A 840 -14.09 -8.93 11.18
N TYR A 841 -13.22 -8.77 10.19
CA TYR A 841 -11.78 -8.82 10.41
C TYR A 841 -10.94 -8.09 9.35
N ILE A 842 -9.69 -7.82 9.71
CA ILE A 842 -8.64 -7.30 8.83
C ILE A 842 -7.45 -8.28 8.86
N TYR A 843 -6.94 -8.64 7.69
CA TYR A 843 -5.67 -9.36 7.52
C TYR A 843 -4.72 -8.48 6.70
N ILE A 844 -3.55 -8.16 7.25
CA ILE A 844 -2.54 -7.29 6.63
C ILE A 844 -1.23 -8.07 6.54
N GLU A 845 -0.55 -7.92 5.40
CA GLU A 845 0.86 -8.26 5.26
C GLU A 845 1.63 -7.03 4.79
N ASN A 846 2.68 -6.64 5.50
CA ASN A 846 3.43 -5.46 5.12
C ASN A 846 4.92 -5.49 5.51
N GLN A 847 5.79 -5.03 4.62
CA GLN A 847 7.21 -4.81 4.90
C GLN A 847 7.48 -3.86 6.09
N TYR A 848 6.59 -2.90 6.34
CA TYR A 848 6.69 -1.95 7.47
C TYR A 848 5.34 -1.73 8.13
N PHE A 849 5.33 -1.50 9.45
CA PHE A 849 4.12 -1.10 10.18
C PHE A 849 4.41 0.04 11.17
N ILE A 850 4.43 1.28 10.66
CA ILE A 850 4.76 2.51 11.40
C ILE A 850 3.73 3.59 11.06
N GLY A 851 3.16 4.24 12.08
CA GLY A 851 2.28 5.38 11.85
C GLY A 851 1.56 5.92 13.07
N SER A 852 0.76 6.95 12.80
CA SER A 852 -0.04 7.70 13.78
C SER A 852 0.77 8.29 14.95
N SER A 853 1.98 8.81 14.67
CA SER A 853 2.92 9.25 15.72
C SER A 853 2.34 10.27 16.69
N TYR A 854 1.45 11.15 16.23
CA TYR A 854 0.74 12.13 17.05
C TYR A 854 0.05 11.53 18.30
N ASN A 855 -0.25 10.23 18.33
CA ASN A 855 -0.87 9.54 19.47
C ASN A 855 0.08 8.57 20.21
N TRP A 856 1.35 8.46 19.82
CA TRP A 856 2.37 7.70 20.59
C TRP A 856 2.63 8.34 21.96
N GLY A 857 3.17 7.56 22.91
CA GLY A 857 3.52 8.06 24.25
C GLY A 857 4.64 9.12 24.25
N SER A 858 5.50 9.11 23.24
CA SER A 858 6.57 10.09 22.99
C SER A 858 6.80 10.25 21.49
N TYR A 859 7.61 11.24 21.08
CA TYR A 859 7.91 11.56 19.67
C TYR A 859 6.68 11.90 18.81
N LYS A 860 5.67 12.56 19.40
CA LYS A 860 4.41 12.90 18.71
C LYS A 860 4.60 13.73 17.43
N GLU A 861 5.49 14.71 17.52
CA GLU A 861 5.80 15.68 16.46
C GLU A 861 6.73 15.13 15.36
N LEU A 862 7.08 13.83 15.39
CA LEU A 862 7.98 13.17 14.43
C LEU A 862 7.45 13.18 12.98
N GLY A 863 6.14 13.33 12.80
CA GLY A 863 5.52 13.46 11.48
C GLY A 863 5.19 12.16 10.75
N ALA A 864 5.22 11.00 11.43
CA ALA A 864 4.71 9.74 10.88
C ALA A 864 3.17 9.69 11.00
N ASN A 865 2.51 10.62 10.31
CA ASN A 865 1.13 11.03 10.56
C ASN A 865 0.07 10.20 9.79
N ASN A 866 0.45 9.14 9.06
CA ASN A 866 -0.51 8.24 8.45
C ASN A 866 -1.48 7.64 9.50
N LEU A 867 -2.74 7.44 9.13
CA LEU A 867 -3.82 7.12 10.07
C LEU A 867 -4.00 5.61 10.29
N ILE A 868 -3.33 4.76 9.51
CA ILE A 868 -3.65 3.34 9.36
C ILE A 868 -3.59 2.58 10.71
N PRO A 869 -2.52 2.68 11.52
CA PRO A 869 -2.48 2.04 12.84
C PRO A 869 -3.57 2.52 13.80
N MET A 870 -3.91 3.81 13.80
CA MET A 870 -4.95 4.37 14.68
C MET A 870 -6.36 3.96 14.23
N GLU A 871 -6.66 3.97 12.93
CA GLU A 871 -7.96 3.53 12.42
C GLU A 871 -8.23 2.05 12.73
N ILE A 872 -7.21 1.18 12.65
CA ILE A 872 -7.34 -0.24 13.05
C ILE A 872 -7.62 -0.34 14.56
N ALA A 873 -6.85 0.37 15.40
CA ALA A 873 -7.05 0.36 16.85
C ALA A 873 -8.42 0.94 17.27
N LEU A 874 -8.91 1.97 16.57
CA LEU A 874 -10.22 2.56 16.81
C LEU A 874 -11.37 1.72 16.28
N LYS A 875 -11.22 1.01 15.14
CA LYS A 875 -12.19 0.01 14.67
C LYS A 875 -12.34 -1.14 15.67
N ILE A 876 -11.25 -1.65 16.23
CA ILE A 876 -11.30 -2.66 17.29
C ILE A 876 -11.99 -2.08 18.54
N ALA A 877 -11.64 -0.84 18.93
CA ALA A 877 -12.27 -0.18 20.08
C ALA A 877 -13.76 0.16 19.87
N GLU A 878 -14.20 0.44 18.64
CA GLU A 878 -15.59 0.59 18.23
C GLU A 878 -16.34 -0.75 18.41
N LYS A 879 -15.81 -1.83 17.85
CA LYS A 879 -16.41 -3.18 17.94
C LYS A 879 -16.47 -3.70 19.38
N ILE A 880 -15.44 -3.45 20.20
CA ILE A 880 -15.46 -3.75 21.65
C ILE A 880 -16.59 -3.00 22.36
N ARG A 881 -16.78 -1.70 22.09
CA ARG A 881 -17.87 -0.90 22.69
C ARG A 881 -19.26 -1.33 22.21
N ALA A 882 -19.37 -1.86 20.99
CA ALA A 882 -20.59 -2.47 20.48
C ALA A 882 -20.85 -3.90 21.02
N ASN A 883 -19.89 -4.48 21.77
CA ASN A 883 -19.87 -5.91 22.15
C ASN A 883 -19.93 -6.86 20.94
N GLU A 884 -19.34 -6.45 19.82
CA GLU A 884 -19.22 -7.23 18.59
C GLU A 884 -17.84 -7.91 18.52
N ARG A 885 -17.76 -9.08 17.89
CA ARG A 885 -16.49 -9.74 17.61
C ARG A 885 -15.81 -9.09 16.40
N PHE A 886 -14.51 -8.85 16.54
CA PHE A 886 -13.66 -8.36 15.48
C PHE A 886 -12.22 -8.87 15.68
N ALA A 887 -11.47 -9.03 14.59
CA ALA A 887 -10.06 -9.43 14.64
C ALA A 887 -9.17 -8.63 13.67
N ALA A 888 -7.92 -8.41 14.06
CA ALA A 888 -6.88 -7.86 13.20
C ALA A 888 -5.60 -8.72 13.29
N TYR A 889 -5.17 -9.19 12.13
CA TYR A 889 -3.98 -10.01 11.93
C TYR A 889 -2.98 -9.21 11.11
N ILE A 890 -1.76 -9.03 11.61
CA ILE A 890 -0.71 -8.25 10.94
C ILE A 890 0.55 -9.12 10.83
N VAL A 891 0.95 -9.43 9.60
CA VAL A 891 2.20 -10.13 9.29
C VAL A 891 3.22 -9.10 8.79
N ILE A 892 4.40 -9.09 9.40
CA ILE A 892 5.51 -8.15 9.14
C ILE A 892 6.83 -8.94 9.10
N PRO A 893 7.90 -8.46 8.44
CA PRO A 893 9.17 -9.15 8.46
C PRO A 893 9.76 -9.16 9.89
N MET A 894 10.57 -10.17 10.23
CA MET A 894 11.11 -10.28 11.58
C MET A 894 11.96 -9.05 11.95
N TRP A 895 12.79 -8.62 11.00
CA TRP A 895 13.43 -7.30 10.95
C TRP A 895 13.35 -6.72 9.52
N PRO A 896 13.38 -5.39 9.35
CA PRO A 896 13.60 -4.78 8.03
C PRO A 896 14.94 -5.21 7.43
N GLU A 897 14.95 -5.54 6.14
CA GLU A 897 16.08 -6.04 5.34
C GLU A 897 17.38 -5.25 5.53
N GLY A 898 18.50 -5.99 5.49
CA GLY A 898 19.82 -5.50 5.88
C GLY A 898 20.19 -5.91 7.32
N VAL A 899 21.31 -5.38 7.81
CA VAL A 899 21.93 -5.84 9.07
C VAL A 899 21.06 -5.49 10.31
N PRO A 900 20.60 -6.46 11.12
CA PRO A 900 19.68 -6.23 12.25
C PRO A 900 20.24 -5.38 13.39
N THR A 901 21.56 -5.40 13.59
CA THR A 901 22.27 -4.52 14.53
C THR A 901 22.51 -3.11 13.96
N GLY A 902 22.28 -2.92 12.67
CA GLY A 902 22.46 -1.65 11.97
C GLY A 902 21.56 -0.55 12.51
N ALA A 903 22.10 0.66 12.59
CA ALA A 903 21.47 1.74 13.34
C ALA A 903 20.14 2.21 12.70
N ALA A 904 19.98 2.07 11.38
CA ALA A 904 18.72 2.31 10.68
C ALA A 904 17.65 1.26 11.02
N THR A 905 17.98 -0.03 10.92
CA THR A 905 17.07 -1.15 11.23
C THR A 905 16.61 -1.10 12.69
N GLN A 906 17.54 -0.86 13.62
CA GLN A 906 17.23 -0.65 15.05
C GLN A 906 16.34 0.58 15.30
N ARG A 907 16.47 1.64 14.50
CA ARG A 907 15.60 2.83 14.61
C ARG A 907 14.18 2.55 14.09
N ILE A 908 14.05 1.81 12.99
CA ILE A 908 12.75 1.42 12.40
C ILE A 908 11.97 0.51 13.36
N LEU A 909 12.64 -0.51 13.93
CA LEU A 909 12.05 -1.39 14.95
C LEU A 909 11.54 -0.64 16.18
N PHE A 910 12.24 0.42 16.60
CA PHE A 910 11.80 1.28 17.71
C PHE A 910 10.49 2.01 17.38
N TRP A 911 10.34 2.55 16.17
CA TRP A 911 9.10 3.21 15.71
C TRP A 911 7.93 2.23 15.56
N GLN A 912 8.20 1.03 15.05
CA GLN A 912 7.23 -0.07 15.00
C GLN A 912 6.74 -0.41 16.41
N LYS A 913 7.66 -0.56 17.37
CA LYS A 913 7.34 -0.81 18.78
C LYS A 913 6.52 0.31 19.44
N GLN A 914 6.71 1.59 19.08
CA GLN A 914 5.82 2.67 19.54
C GLN A 914 4.41 2.55 18.92
N THR A 915 4.35 2.23 17.63
CA THR A 915 3.09 2.02 16.90
C THR A 915 2.28 0.88 17.50
N MET A 916 2.91 -0.28 17.75
CA MET A 916 2.28 -1.45 18.39
C MET A 916 1.74 -1.11 19.79
N GLN A 917 2.55 -0.46 20.65
CA GLN A 917 2.12 -0.10 22.00
C GLN A 917 0.94 0.87 21.98
N MET A 918 0.96 1.87 21.10
CA MET A 918 -0.15 2.81 20.92
C MET A 918 -1.46 2.09 20.58
N MET A 919 -1.42 1.09 19.69
CA MET A 919 -2.62 0.30 19.33
C MET A 919 -3.12 -0.54 20.51
N TYR A 920 -2.25 -1.34 21.13
CA TYR A 920 -2.64 -2.21 22.23
C TYR A 920 -3.13 -1.45 23.46
N GLU A 921 -2.53 -0.31 23.80
CA GLU A 921 -3.05 0.57 24.86
C GLU A 921 -4.43 1.15 24.53
N THR A 922 -4.73 1.43 23.26
CA THR A 922 -6.03 1.95 22.81
C THR A 922 -7.11 0.87 22.91
N ILE A 923 -6.78 -0.36 22.56
CA ILE A 923 -7.65 -1.53 22.71
C ILE A 923 -7.89 -1.85 24.19
N TYR A 924 -6.85 -1.79 25.04
CA TYR A 924 -6.99 -1.99 26.48
C TYR A 924 -7.91 -0.94 27.12
N LYS A 925 -7.79 0.34 26.75
CA LYS A 925 -8.70 1.41 27.22
C LYS A 925 -10.16 1.08 26.86
N ALA A 926 -10.42 0.62 25.64
CA ALA A 926 -11.75 0.21 25.21
C ALA A 926 -12.31 -0.98 26.00
N LEU A 927 -11.49 -1.96 26.39
CA LEU A 927 -11.91 -3.07 27.26
C LEU A 927 -12.31 -2.58 28.66
N VAL A 928 -11.51 -1.70 29.27
CA VAL A 928 -11.79 -1.10 30.59
C VAL A 928 -13.03 -0.20 30.55
N GLU A 929 -13.26 0.53 29.46
CA GLU A 929 -14.45 1.36 29.26
C GLU A 929 -15.78 0.58 29.29
N VAL A 930 -15.76 -0.75 29.08
CA VAL A 930 -16.95 -1.63 29.13
C VAL A 930 -16.84 -2.78 30.16
N GLY A 931 -15.80 -2.79 31.01
CA GLY A 931 -15.63 -3.81 32.06
C GLY A 931 -15.27 -5.21 31.54
N LEU A 932 -14.55 -5.31 30.43
CA LEU A 932 -14.16 -6.58 29.77
C LEU A 932 -12.66 -6.92 29.91
N GLU A 933 -11.88 -6.13 30.63
CA GLU A 933 -10.43 -6.28 30.76
C GLU A 933 -9.99 -7.56 31.51
N ASP A 934 -10.86 -8.09 32.37
CA ASP A 934 -10.65 -9.37 33.06
C ASP A 934 -11.01 -10.58 32.18
N ALA A 935 -11.99 -10.44 31.29
CA ALA A 935 -12.50 -11.52 30.42
C ALA A 935 -11.68 -11.71 29.14
N PHE A 936 -11.17 -10.61 28.56
CA PHE A 936 -10.40 -10.62 27.31
C PHE A 936 -9.05 -9.92 27.46
N SER A 937 -8.12 -10.27 26.56
CA SER A 937 -6.86 -9.55 26.39
C SER A 937 -6.86 -8.74 25.08
N PRO A 938 -6.01 -7.71 24.93
CA PRO A 938 -5.82 -7.04 23.64
C PRO A 938 -5.38 -8.00 22.51
N GLN A 939 -4.69 -9.10 22.84
CA GLN A 939 -4.31 -10.15 21.88
C GLN A 939 -5.46 -11.09 21.48
N ASP A 940 -6.63 -10.99 22.11
CA ASP A 940 -7.87 -11.64 21.64
C ASP A 940 -8.60 -10.80 20.57
N TYR A 941 -7.98 -9.69 20.11
CA TYR A 941 -8.48 -8.84 19.02
C TYR A 941 -7.37 -8.44 18.02
N LEU A 942 -6.15 -8.13 18.47
CA LEU A 942 -5.03 -7.69 17.62
C LEU A 942 -3.83 -8.61 17.79
N ASN A 943 -3.28 -9.15 16.69
CA ASN A 943 -2.06 -9.97 16.74
C ASN A 943 -1.06 -9.57 15.65
N PHE A 944 0.21 -9.56 16.04
CA PHE A 944 1.35 -9.36 15.14
C PHE A 944 2.15 -10.66 15.01
N PHE A 945 2.56 -10.95 13.78
CA PHE A 945 3.31 -12.15 13.39
C PHE A 945 4.47 -11.76 12.48
N CYS A 946 5.45 -12.66 12.35
CA CYS A 946 6.43 -12.64 11.28
C CYS A 946 6.56 -14.05 10.68
N LEU A 947 7.31 -14.18 9.59
CA LEU A 947 7.55 -15.47 8.93
C LEU A 947 8.99 -15.95 9.15
N GLY A 948 9.19 -17.27 9.20
CA GLY A 948 10.50 -17.90 9.29
C GLY A 948 10.45 -19.40 9.02
N ASN A 949 11.57 -19.95 8.56
CA ASN A 949 11.69 -21.36 8.18
C ASN A 949 12.97 -21.98 8.76
N ARG A 950 12.97 -23.31 8.92
CA ARG A 950 14.06 -24.11 9.50
C ARG A 950 14.11 -25.49 8.86
N GLU A 951 15.27 -25.78 8.25
CA GLU A 951 15.48 -27.00 7.45
C GLU A 951 16.46 -27.98 8.13
N VAL A 952 16.06 -29.24 8.32
CA VAL A 952 17.04 -30.29 8.61
C VAL A 952 18.03 -30.47 7.46
N VAL A 953 19.25 -30.88 7.78
CA VAL A 953 20.28 -31.18 6.77
C VAL A 953 19.85 -32.43 6.00
N ASP A 954 19.72 -32.31 4.67
CA ASP A 954 19.44 -33.48 3.83
C ASP A 954 20.64 -34.43 3.80
N ARG A 955 20.38 -35.70 4.10
CA ARG A 955 21.38 -36.78 4.06
C ARG A 955 21.76 -37.22 2.64
N ARG A 956 21.07 -36.73 1.60
CA ARG A 956 21.35 -37.03 0.19
C ARG A 956 22.12 -35.90 -0.52
N GLY A 957 22.07 -34.68 0.00
CA GLY A 957 22.82 -33.55 -0.52
C GLY A 957 24.30 -33.63 -0.13
N GLY A 958 25.19 -33.44 -1.10
CA GLY A 958 26.61 -33.20 -0.81
C GLY A 958 26.74 -31.84 -0.11
N SER A 959 27.20 -31.83 1.15
CA SER A 959 27.27 -30.60 1.94
C SER A 959 28.28 -29.61 1.33
N SER A 960 27.80 -28.56 0.67
CA SER A 960 28.61 -27.41 0.24
C SER A 960 28.97 -26.53 1.45
N THR A 961 29.79 -27.09 2.35
CA THR A 961 30.45 -26.31 3.40
C THR A 961 31.37 -25.29 2.74
N GLY A 962 30.99 -24.01 2.82
CA GLY A 962 31.93 -22.91 2.60
C GLY A 962 33.12 -22.97 3.56
N PRO A 963 34.15 -22.12 3.37
CA PRO A 963 35.25 -22.02 4.33
C PRO A 963 34.70 -21.73 5.74
N PRO A 964 35.23 -22.38 6.79
CA PRO A 964 34.64 -22.30 8.13
C PRO A 964 34.67 -20.86 8.65
N PHE A 965 33.49 -20.31 8.92
CA PHE A 965 33.35 -19.01 9.55
C PHE A 965 33.87 -19.03 11.00
N PRO A 966 34.39 -17.91 11.53
CA PRO A 966 34.75 -17.80 12.93
C PRO A 966 33.57 -18.13 13.85
N ALA A 967 33.84 -18.79 14.97
CA ALA A 967 32.79 -19.12 15.94
C ALA A 967 32.08 -17.84 16.44
N ASN A 968 30.76 -17.94 16.64
CA ASN A 968 29.87 -16.87 17.08
C ASN A 968 29.66 -15.71 16.10
N THR A 969 30.03 -15.82 14.82
CA THR A 969 29.51 -14.89 13.79
C THR A 969 28.07 -15.25 13.42
N PRO A 970 27.25 -14.28 12.92
CA PRO A 970 25.92 -14.56 12.41
C PRO A 970 25.88 -15.66 11.34
N GLN A 971 26.89 -15.72 10.46
CA GLN A 971 27.03 -16.78 9.47
C GLN A 971 27.18 -18.16 10.12
N ALA A 972 28.13 -18.31 11.06
CA ALA A 972 28.38 -19.57 11.75
C ALA A 972 27.18 -20.03 12.59
N LEU A 973 26.49 -19.08 13.24
CA LEU A 973 25.32 -19.36 14.06
C LEU A 973 24.13 -19.80 13.19
N SER A 974 23.82 -19.09 12.10
CA SER A 974 22.70 -19.41 11.22
C SER A 974 22.90 -20.70 10.42
N GLN A 975 24.16 -21.02 10.04
CA GLN A 975 24.52 -22.33 9.49
C GLN A 975 24.28 -23.46 10.48
N LYS A 976 24.64 -23.27 11.76
CA LYS A 976 24.46 -24.26 12.83
C LYS A 976 22.99 -24.44 13.22
N SER A 977 22.26 -23.34 13.39
CA SER A 977 20.86 -23.34 13.81
C SER A 977 19.90 -23.76 12.69
N ARG A 978 20.34 -23.64 11.43
CA ARG A 978 19.63 -24.06 10.21
C ARG A 978 18.31 -23.32 9.96
N ARG A 979 18.17 -22.10 10.48
CA ARG A 979 16.96 -21.26 10.38
C ARG A 979 17.27 -19.89 9.77
N PHE A 980 16.25 -19.27 9.19
CA PHE A 980 16.28 -17.84 8.84
C PHE A 980 14.86 -17.26 8.80
N MET A 981 14.70 -15.94 8.88
CA MET A 981 13.39 -15.33 8.62
C MET A 981 12.99 -15.56 7.16
N ILE A 982 11.70 -15.65 6.88
CA ILE A 982 11.17 -15.42 5.54
C ILE A 982 10.83 -13.94 5.49
N TYR A 983 11.37 -13.23 4.52
CA TYR A 983 11.20 -11.80 4.44
C TYR A 983 9.84 -11.45 3.81
N VAL A 984 8.95 -10.91 4.64
CA VAL A 984 7.65 -10.39 4.24
C VAL A 984 7.87 -9.06 3.52
N HIS A 985 8.05 -9.13 2.20
CA HIS A 985 8.05 -7.95 1.35
C HIS A 985 6.65 -7.56 0.88
N SER A 986 5.62 -8.40 1.11
CA SER A 986 4.21 -8.12 0.89
C SER A 986 3.79 -6.66 1.16
N LYS A 987 2.84 -6.14 0.38
CA LYS A 987 2.10 -4.89 0.70
C LYS A 987 0.61 -5.06 0.43
N GLY A 988 -0.07 -5.81 1.30
CA GLY A 988 -1.46 -6.19 1.12
C GLY A 988 -2.35 -5.99 2.34
N MET A 989 -3.65 -5.84 2.07
CA MET A 989 -4.71 -5.89 3.08
C MET A 989 -5.95 -6.57 2.52
N ILE A 990 -6.48 -7.55 3.24
CA ILE A 990 -7.75 -8.24 2.98
C ILE A 990 -8.72 -7.88 4.11
N ILE A 991 -9.98 -7.62 3.76
CA ILE A 991 -11.05 -7.25 4.70
C ILE A 991 -12.27 -8.14 4.46
N ASP A 992 -12.78 -8.72 5.54
CA ASP A 992 -14.04 -9.47 5.61
C ASP A 992 -14.24 -10.57 4.54
N ASP A 993 -13.13 -11.09 3.97
CA ASP A 993 -13.04 -11.95 2.79
C ASP A 993 -13.70 -11.39 1.49
N GLU A 994 -14.17 -10.13 1.48
CA GLU A 994 -14.86 -9.50 0.33
C GLU A 994 -14.06 -8.43 -0.43
N TYR A 995 -13.04 -7.83 0.20
CA TYR A 995 -12.27 -6.73 -0.40
C TYR A 995 -10.77 -6.88 -0.16
N VAL A 996 -9.98 -6.55 -1.18
CA VAL A 996 -8.51 -6.64 -1.14
C VAL A 996 -7.88 -5.37 -1.68
N ILE A 997 -6.78 -4.91 -1.06
CA ILE A 997 -5.84 -3.92 -1.59
C ILE A 997 -4.48 -4.59 -1.74
N LEU A 998 -3.85 -4.51 -2.92
CA LEU A 998 -2.46 -4.92 -3.18
C LEU A 998 -1.71 -3.80 -3.95
N GLY A 999 -0.41 -3.63 -3.70
CA GLY A 999 0.39 -2.64 -4.41
C GLY A 999 1.86 -2.62 -4.00
N SER A 1000 2.51 -1.48 -4.21
CA SER A 1000 3.90 -1.23 -3.79
C SER A 1000 4.03 -0.52 -2.44
N ALA A 1001 2.93 0.03 -1.91
CA ALA A 1001 2.92 0.96 -0.78
C ALA A 1001 3.00 0.28 0.60
N ASN A 1002 4.04 0.61 1.36
CA ASN A 1002 4.22 0.15 2.73
C ASN A 1002 3.36 0.92 3.75
N ILE A 1003 3.07 0.35 4.92
CA ILE A 1003 2.41 1.06 6.02
C ILE A 1003 3.48 1.85 6.80
N ASN A 1004 3.95 2.93 6.17
CA ASN A 1004 4.85 3.92 6.72
C ASN A 1004 4.54 5.30 6.10
N GLN A 1005 5.18 6.37 6.58
CA GLN A 1005 4.99 7.70 6.04
C GLN A 1005 5.63 7.88 4.65
N ARG A 1006 6.78 7.23 4.40
CA ARG A 1006 7.46 7.15 3.09
C ARG A 1006 6.51 6.80 1.93
N SER A 1007 5.66 5.79 2.09
CA SER A 1007 4.74 5.32 1.06
C SER A 1007 3.37 6.01 1.11
N MET A 1008 2.96 6.58 2.25
CA MET A 1008 1.61 7.12 2.45
C MET A 1008 1.47 8.65 2.27
N GLU A 1009 2.57 9.42 2.23
CA GLU A 1009 2.51 10.90 2.12
C GLU A 1009 2.40 11.45 0.68
N GLY A 1010 2.56 10.62 -0.36
CA GLY A 1010 2.49 11.02 -1.78
C GLY A 1010 3.59 11.96 -2.30
N THR A 1011 4.27 12.70 -1.41
CA THR A 1011 5.41 13.59 -1.72
C THR A 1011 6.77 12.97 -1.41
N ARG A 1012 6.81 11.83 -0.73
CA ARG A 1012 8.03 11.05 -0.47
C ARG A 1012 8.30 10.10 -1.64
N ASP A 1013 8.07 8.80 -1.48
CA ASP A 1013 8.24 7.82 -2.56
C ASP A 1013 7.00 7.78 -3.46
N THR A 1014 7.15 7.39 -4.72
CA THR A 1014 5.98 7.20 -5.60
C THR A 1014 5.49 5.76 -5.58
N GLU A 1015 4.22 5.55 -5.27
CA GLU A 1015 3.59 4.23 -5.10
C GLU A 1015 2.36 4.05 -6.00
N ILE A 1016 1.95 2.79 -6.19
CA ILE A 1016 0.71 2.40 -6.87
C ILE A 1016 0.09 1.21 -6.13
N ALA A 1017 -1.23 1.16 -6.09
CA ALA A 1017 -1.99 0.01 -5.62
C ALA A 1017 -3.28 -0.15 -6.43
N MET A 1018 -3.86 -1.34 -6.39
CA MET A 1018 -5.24 -1.60 -6.76
C MET A 1018 -6.04 -1.93 -5.50
N GLY A 1019 -7.32 -1.60 -5.49
CA GLY A 1019 -8.29 -2.17 -4.56
C GLY A 1019 -9.47 -2.76 -5.32
N ALA A 1020 -9.90 -3.97 -4.94
CA ALA A 1020 -10.85 -4.76 -5.72
C ALA A 1020 -11.78 -5.65 -4.89
N TYR A 1021 -12.95 -5.95 -5.44
CA TYR A 1021 -13.92 -6.94 -4.95
C TYR A 1021 -14.66 -7.61 -6.10
N GLN A 1022 -15.26 -8.77 -5.84
CA GLN A 1022 -16.24 -9.39 -6.73
C GLN A 1022 -17.65 -9.00 -6.26
N PRO A 1023 -18.51 -8.36 -7.08
CA PRO A 1023 -19.81 -7.85 -6.62
C PRO A 1023 -20.79 -8.95 -6.15
N GLN A 1024 -20.58 -10.21 -6.56
CA GLN A 1024 -21.38 -11.36 -6.10
C GLN A 1024 -20.83 -12.05 -4.84
N HIS A 1025 -19.63 -11.66 -4.38
CA HIS A 1025 -18.97 -12.23 -3.21
C HIS A 1025 -18.68 -11.11 -2.21
N THR A 1026 -19.75 -10.41 -1.81
CA THR A 1026 -19.75 -9.46 -0.69
C THR A 1026 -20.81 -9.86 0.34
N TRP A 1027 -20.65 -9.44 1.58
CA TRP A 1027 -21.64 -9.60 2.65
C TRP A 1027 -22.96 -8.90 2.29
N ALA A 1028 -22.87 -7.73 1.64
CA ALA A 1028 -24.02 -6.95 1.19
C ALA A 1028 -24.89 -7.73 0.16
N TRP A 1029 -24.26 -8.51 -0.72
CA TRP A 1029 -24.97 -9.33 -1.70
C TRP A 1029 -25.41 -10.70 -1.15
N LYS A 1030 -24.50 -11.42 -0.49
CA LYS A 1030 -24.72 -12.81 -0.05
C LYS A 1030 -25.42 -12.96 1.29
N GLN A 1031 -25.44 -11.93 2.13
CA GLN A 1031 -25.96 -11.97 3.52
C GLN A 1031 -25.33 -13.09 4.36
N SER A 1032 -24.12 -13.52 3.97
CA SER A 1032 -23.38 -14.68 4.48
C SER A 1032 -21.93 -14.65 3.97
N ASN A 1033 -21.04 -15.48 4.53
CA ASN A 1033 -19.60 -15.45 4.24
C ASN A 1033 -19.27 -15.43 2.72
N PRO A 1034 -18.44 -14.50 2.24
CA PRO A 1034 -18.07 -14.34 0.84
C PRO A 1034 -16.95 -15.30 0.40
N TYR A 1035 -17.29 -16.57 0.17
CA TYR A 1035 -16.35 -17.60 -0.32
C TYR A 1035 -16.00 -17.47 -1.82
N GLY A 1036 -15.63 -16.26 -2.25
CA GLY A 1036 -15.06 -15.97 -3.57
C GLY A 1036 -13.54 -16.12 -3.64
N GLN A 1037 -12.93 -15.57 -4.68
CA GLN A 1037 -11.48 -15.66 -4.94
C GLN A 1037 -10.63 -15.01 -3.84
N ILE A 1038 -11.14 -13.98 -3.16
CA ILE A 1038 -10.46 -13.31 -2.05
C ILE A 1038 -10.37 -14.24 -0.83
N TYR A 1039 -11.46 -14.94 -0.47
CA TYR A 1039 -11.44 -16.03 0.51
C TYR A 1039 -10.48 -17.15 0.11
N GLY A 1040 -10.50 -17.58 -1.16
CA GLY A 1040 -9.57 -18.60 -1.67
C GLY A 1040 -8.11 -18.20 -1.47
N TYR A 1041 -7.75 -16.98 -1.85
CA TYR A 1041 -6.42 -16.40 -1.68
C TYR A 1041 -6.02 -16.26 -0.21
N ARG A 1042 -6.92 -15.74 0.63
CA ARG A 1042 -6.69 -15.57 2.08
C ARG A 1042 -6.50 -16.91 2.78
N MET A 1043 -7.30 -17.93 2.42
CA MET A 1043 -7.12 -19.31 2.88
C MET A 1043 -5.80 -19.92 2.35
N SER A 1044 -5.40 -19.63 1.11
CA SER A 1044 -4.15 -20.12 0.52
C SER A 1044 -2.91 -19.58 1.25
N LEU A 1045 -2.85 -18.27 1.50
CA LEU A 1045 -1.83 -17.64 2.34
C LEU A 1045 -1.82 -18.26 3.75
N TRP A 1046 -2.98 -18.56 4.33
CA TRP A 1046 -3.06 -19.23 5.63
C TRP A 1046 -2.60 -20.69 5.58
N ALA A 1047 -2.77 -21.41 4.47
CA ALA A 1047 -2.27 -22.78 4.31
C ALA A 1047 -0.73 -22.81 4.30
N GLU A 1048 -0.11 -21.89 3.56
CA GLU A 1048 1.33 -21.63 3.55
C GLU A 1048 1.85 -21.24 4.94
N HIS A 1049 1.24 -20.21 5.55
CA HIS A 1049 1.72 -19.65 6.81
C HIS A 1049 1.49 -20.58 8.00
N LEU A 1050 0.39 -21.34 8.03
CA LEU A 1050 0.07 -22.23 9.17
C LEU A 1050 0.48 -23.69 8.93
N GLY A 1051 0.93 -24.05 7.73
CA GLY A 1051 1.27 -25.42 7.34
C GLY A 1051 0.05 -26.33 7.15
N GLY A 1052 -1.13 -25.76 6.93
CA GLY A 1052 -2.39 -26.48 6.81
C GLY A 1052 -3.65 -25.61 7.00
N ILE A 1053 -4.82 -26.24 6.87
CA ILE A 1053 -6.14 -25.60 7.00
C ILE A 1053 -6.95 -26.28 8.11
N GLU A 1054 -7.67 -25.48 8.88
CA GLU A 1054 -8.61 -25.91 9.92
C GLU A 1054 -9.95 -25.17 9.75
N ASP A 1055 -11.08 -25.79 10.09
CA ASP A 1055 -12.40 -25.18 9.85
C ASP A 1055 -12.63 -23.87 10.63
N SER A 1056 -11.94 -23.65 11.75
CA SER A 1056 -11.95 -22.36 12.46
C SER A 1056 -11.46 -21.20 11.58
N PHE A 1057 -10.60 -21.45 10.59
CA PHE A 1057 -10.07 -20.42 9.68
C PHE A 1057 -11.13 -19.91 8.67
N ARG A 1058 -12.34 -20.49 8.66
CA ARG A 1058 -13.50 -19.98 7.91
C ARG A 1058 -14.22 -18.81 8.58
N ALA A 1059 -13.87 -18.50 9.83
CA ALA A 1059 -14.44 -17.41 10.63
C ALA A 1059 -13.33 -16.63 11.37
N PRO A 1060 -12.53 -15.79 10.69
CA PRO A 1060 -11.34 -15.17 11.26
C PRO A 1060 -11.62 -14.19 12.41
N GLU A 1061 -12.82 -13.65 12.53
CA GLU A 1061 -13.26 -12.79 13.63
C GLU A 1061 -13.54 -13.55 14.95
N SER A 1062 -13.71 -14.88 14.84
CA SER A 1062 -14.05 -15.75 15.97
C SER A 1062 -12.91 -15.84 16.99
N LEU A 1063 -13.28 -15.87 18.28
CA LEU A 1063 -12.32 -16.00 19.37
C LEU A 1063 -11.52 -17.31 19.31
N GLU A 1064 -12.14 -18.36 18.77
CA GLU A 1064 -11.50 -19.66 18.51
C GLU A 1064 -10.39 -19.53 17.47
N CYS A 1065 -10.68 -18.95 16.30
CA CYS A 1065 -9.69 -18.71 15.26
C CYS A 1065 -8.54 -17.84 15.74
N VAL A 1066 -8.83 -16.68 16.36
CA VAL A 1066 -7.81 -15.77 16.90
C VAL A 1066 -6.87 -16.49 17.87
N ARG A 1067 -7.42 -17.29 18.79
CA ARG A 1067 -6.61 -18.05 19.76
C ARG A 1067 -5.86 -19.21 19.13
N ARG A 1068 -6.44 -19.89 18.12
CA ARG A 1068 -5.79 -21.00 17.40
C ARG A 1068 -4.59 -20.52 16.59
N VAL A 1069 -4.75 -19.48 15.79
CA VAL A 1069 -3.66 -18.84 15.00
C VAL A 1069 -2.56 -18.31 15.92
N ARG A 1070 -2.92 -17.63 17.03
CA ARG A 1070 -1.94 -17.17 18.04
C ARG A 1070 -1.15 -18.34 18.66
N THR A 1071 -1.82 -19.45 18.97
CA THR A 1071 -1.18 -20.65 19.54
C THR A 1071 -0.26 -21.34 18.53
N LEU A 1072 -0.66 -21.41 17.24
CA LEU A 1072 0.20 -21.93 16.17
C LEU A 1072 1.47 -21.08 16.02
N GLY A 1073 1.34 -19.75 15.96
CA GLY A 1073 2.49 -18.84 15.95
C GLY A 1073 3.41 -18.97 17.17
N GLU A 1074 2.85 -19.27 18.35
CA GLU A 1074 3.61 -19.52 19.58
C GLU A 1074 4.32 -20.88 19.62
N LEU A 1075 3.77 -21.90 18.94
CA LEU A 1075 4.41 -23.21 18.78
C LEU A 1075 5.53 -23.13 17.73
N ASN A 1076 5.27 -22.51 16.58
CA ASN A 1076 6.23 -22.32 15.52
C ASN A 1076 7.40 -21.44 15.99
N TRP A 1077 7.16 -20.37 16.76
CA TRP A 1077 8.24 -19.59 17.38
C TRP A 1077 9.13 -20.43 18.30
N LYS A 1078 8.54 -21.31 19.14
CA LYS A 1078 9.33 -22.21 20.00
C LYS A 1078 10.18 -23.18 19.16
N GLN A 1079 9.63 -23.72 18.07
CA GLN A 1079 10.37 -24.61 17.16
C GLN A 1079 11.49 -23.88 16.42
N PHE A 1080 11.22 -22.67 15.92
CA PHE A 1080 12.20 -21.80 15.29
C PHE A 1080 13.33 -21.44 16.25
N ALA A 1081 13.00 -21.05 17.48
CA ALA A 1081 13.94 -20.54 18.47
C ALA A 1081 14.77 -21.63 19.20
N ALA A 1082 14.29 -22.87 19.26
CA ALA A 1082 14.95 -23.98 19.96
C ALA A 1082 16.41 -24.24 19.52
N GLU A 1083 17.22 -24.85 20.39
CA GLU A 1083 18.59 -25.26 20.04
C GLU A 1083 18.59 -26.40 19.00
N ASP A 1084 17.78 -27.45 19.23
CA ASP A 1084 17.66 -28.61 18.34
C ASP A 1084 17.12 -28.23 16.95
N VAL A 1085 17.83 -28.67 15.90
CA VAL A 1085 17.40 -28.48 14.51
C VAL A 1085 16.27 -29.48 14.19
N THR A 1086 15.09 -28.94 13.91
CA THR A 1086 13.91 -29.70 13.49
C THR A 1086 13.28 -29.05 12.26
N GLU A 1087 12.56 -29.86 11.48
CA GLU A 1087 11.90 -29.42 10.25
C GLU A 1087 10.63 -28.64 10.55
N MET A 1088 10.55 -27.38 10.10
CA MET A 1088 9.32 -26.60 10.17
C MET A 1088 8.36 -26.93 9.04
N ARG A 1089 7.08 -26.57 9.23
CA ARG A 1089 5.99 -26.77 8.25
C ARG A 1089 5.00 -25.61 8.18
N GLY A 1090 4.82 -24.90 9.29
CA GLY A 1090 4.12 -23.61 9.32
C GLY A 1090 5.14 -22.50 9.50
N HIS A 1091 5.07 -21.49 8.65
CA HIS A 1091 6.00 -20.37 8.60
C HIS A 1091 5.64 -19.22 9.55
N LEU A 1092 4.38 -19.11 9.98
CA LEU A 1092 3.88 -18.06 10.86
C LEU A 1092 4.47 -18.20 12.25
N LEU A 1093 5.20 -17.19 12.70
CA LEU A 1093 5.77 -17.03 14.02
C LEU A 1093 5.02 -15.93 14.77
N LYS A 1094 4.77 -16.11 16.07
CA LYS A 1094 4.41 -14.98 16.95
C LYS A 1094 5.50 -13.92 16.79
N TYR A 1095 5.14 -12.66 16.49
CA TYR A 1095 6.16 -11.61 16.47
C TYR A 1095 6.81 -11.55 17.85
N PRO A 1096 8.16 -11.54 17.98
CA PRO A 1096 8.87 -11.91 19.22
C PRO A 1096 8.87 -10.83 20.33
N VAL A 1097 7.68 -10.31 20.64
CA VAL A 1097 7.40 -9.37 21.72
C VAL A 1097 6.44 -9.99 22.74
N GLU A 1098 6.64 -9.61 24.00
CA GLU A 1098 5.60 -9.72 25.04
C GLU A 1098 4.67 -8.51 24.95
N VAL A 1099 3.37 -8.74 25.18
CA VAL A 1099 2.35 -7.70 25.32
C VAL A 1099 1.63 -7.97 26.64
N ASP A 1100 1.85 -7.14 27.66
CA ASP A 1100 1.15 -7.31 28.94
C ASP A 1100 -0.35 -6.96 28.83
N ARG A 1101 -1.16 -7.36 29.83
CA ARG A 1101 -2.64 -7.16 29.77
C ARG A 1101 -3.04 -5.70 29.56
N LYS A 1102 -2.17 -4.72 29.88
CA LYS A 1102 -2.41 -3.28 29.73
C LYS A 1102 -1.94 -2.71 28.38
N GLY A 1103 -1.44 -3.57 27.49
CA GLY A 1103 -0.99 -3.24 26.15
C GLY A 1103 0.46 -2.77 26.04
N LYS A 1104 1.28 -2.90 27.10
CA LYS A 1104 2.70 -2.50 27.04
C LYS A 1104 3.52 -3.57 26.31
N VAL A 1105 4.23 -3.14 25.27
CA VAL A 1105 5.08 -3.99 24.41
C VAL A 1105 6.53 -4.03 24.92
N ARG A 1106 7.13 -5.22 24.97
CA ARG A 1106 8.52 -5.51 25.39
C ARG A 1106 9.11 -6.62 24.50
N SER A 1107 10.43 -6.83 24.51
CA SER A 1107 10.99 -8.08 23.94
C SER A 1107 10.40 -9.29 24.66
N LEU A 1108 10.25 -10.42 23.96
CA LEU A 1108 9.86 -11.68 24.59
C LEU A 1108 10.96 -12.12 25.60
N PRO A 1109 10.62 -12.58 26.82
CA PRO A 1109 11.62 -12.92 27.84
C PRO A 1109 12.64 -13.95 27.36
N GLY A 1110 13.95 -13.65 27.50
CA GLY A 1110 15.04 -14.50 27.02
C GLY A 1110 15.35 -14.35 25.53
N TYR A 1111 14.69 -13.41 24.85
CA TYR A 1111 14.88 -13.07 23.44
C TYR A 1111 14.96 -11.54 23.29
N GLU A 1112 15.89 -10.91 24.01
CA GLU A 1112 16.13 -9.47 23.94
C GLU A 1112 16.60 -9.05 22.53
N THR A 1113 17.36 -9.92 21.86
CA THR A 1113 17.85 -9.78 20.47
C THR A 1113 17.36 -10.91 19.56
N PHE A 1114 17.36 -10.68 18.24
CA PHE A 1114 16.99 -11.73 17.28
C PHE A 1114 17.95 -12.93 17.32
N PRO A 1115 17.45 -14.18 17.16
CA PRO A 1115 18.30 -15.38 17.15
C PRO A 1115 19.36 -15.32 16.05
N ASP A 1116 20.57 -15.78 16.38
CA ASP A 1116 21.77 -15.90 15.51
C ASP A 1116 22.36 -14.59 14.97
N VAL A 1117 21.53 -13.62 14.57
CA VAL A 1117 21.93 -12.37 13.90
C VAL A 1117 22.05 -11.17 14.84
N GLY A 1118 21.46 -11.23 16.04
CA GLY A 1118 21.50 -10.17 17.04
C GLY A 1118 20.63 -8.94 16.68
N GLY A 1119 20.90 -7.81 17.35
CA GLY A 1119 20.07 -6.59 17.25
C GLY A 1119 18.82 -6.68 18.12
N ASN A 1120 18.47 -5.61 18.82
CA ASN A 1120 17.37 -5.62 19.79
C ASN A 1120 16.01 -5.73 19.06
N ILE A 1121 15.12 -6.60 19.56
CA ILE A 1121 13.82 -6.85 18.92
C ILE A 1121 12.90 -5.61 18.99
N VAL A 1122 12.92 -4.90 20.12
CA VAL A 1122 12.20 -3.63 20.30
C VAL A 1122 12.90 -2.41 19.70
N GLY A 1123 14.03 -2.62 18.99
CA GLY A 1123 14.88 -1.56 18.44
C GLY A 1123 15.60 -0.71 19.48
N SER A 1124 16.34 0.29 19.02
CA SER A 1124 17.06 1.24 19.88
C SER A 1124 17.27 2.60 19.22
N PHE A 1125 17.25 3.66 20.03
CA PHE A 1125 17.30 5.06 19.58
C PHE A 1125 18.73 5.54 19.32
N PHE A 1126 19.36 5.11 18.22
CA PHE A 1126 20.63 5.69 17.75
C PHE A 1126 20.39 7.03 17.04
N ALA A 1127 21.22 8.04 17.27
CA ALA A 1127 21.04 9.39 16.73
C ALA A 1127 21.30 9.44 15.21
N ILE A 1128 20.23 9.41 14.43
CA ILE A 1128 20.18 9.48 12.96
C ILE A 1128 19.17 10.57 12.57
N GLN A 1129 19.30 11.17 11.38
CA GLN A 1129 18.28 12.10 10.84
C GLN A 1129 16.90 11.42 10.77
N GLU A 1130 15.93 11.99 11.45
CA GLU A 1130 14.67 11.30 11.78
C GLU A 1130 13.85 10.91 10.54
N ASN A 1131 13.78 11.80 9.55
CA ASN A 1131 13.06 11.62 8.28
C ASN A 1131 13.50 10.40 7.45
N LEU A 1132 14.68 9.82 7.70
CA LEU A 1132 15.18 8.64 6.96
C LEU A 1132 14.37 7.37 7.25
N THR A 1133 13.73 7.30 8.42
CA THR A 1133 13.30 6.04 9.07
C THR A 1133 11.78 5.92 9.28
N ILE A 1134 11.00 6.83 8.69
CA ILE A 1134 9.54 6.93 8.82
C ILE A 1134 8.82 7.05 7.47
#